data_AF-A0A1N7H654-F1
#
_entry.id   AF-A0A1N7H654-F1
#
_cell.length_a   1.000
_cell.length_b   1.000
_cell.length_c   1.000
_cell.angle_alpha   90.00
_cell.angle_beta   90.00
_cell.angle_gamma   90.00
#
_symmetry.space_group_name_H-M   'P 1'
#
loop_
_entity.id
_entity.type
_entity.pdbx_description
1 polymer ?
#
loop_
_entity_poly.entity_id
_entity_poly.type
_entity_poly.pdbx_seq_one_letter_code
_entity_poly.pdbx_strand_id
1 'polypeptide(L)'
;MRANSRVWTLLVVFLLVTSVGTVNGGNQVSERPVGETIEGIDATDAADEVYVSANGDAVLVYERPHETTELEGTVAMETDSGLAYALYNGTFEGAAGLTGNVTLQTDQESVASSGDLVVTESTSITDLDADVQVRQTDRESNSTVDVQATVPDRELPYSSVQTDGELEFTGDSIIGSGTVRTYANNSAGMPVTNESLELTLSETDDGYALAVTERRAVEEWERDRWNTRQDARETLENRFSSVAIELGGTADGTLESYRFTEAGERDVVEYEYDVEYIGVKEQVAETVVTQVQQRSEANLDETEARVLADRIASTRLEDLSIVVDRHGPRTDVEWELEASGYDELVLGTVEIAESIDAIDDSVVDRFDEIRATLETRNQTNLRQTATWNASVEADGNRTTIDATWSTDSENWQTYTAELEAQELESLIPETTATVDAKTTADGLELVYDYETTADSALDRTLTELEGATTGASDVVASTRELHELFRTAELTKAEMTIDNGTSELEAAAATSDGSFDALSIANDSELSVTAVYVESNNDSSTVSVVADGFVTADPTETEVRNREQVETETDVHMPGEWDREFPRIDTERVETFLGTDLDSEDEGGDDDERTNIVMVVSVLVALGTVTLIGYYGVRRTSLSRANVKSD
;
A
#
# COMPACT_ATOMS: atom_id res chain seq x y z
N MET A 1 -9.37 7.69 -24.70
CA MET A 1 -8.88 7.99 -23.33
C MET A 1 -9.12 6.80 -22.37
N ARG A 2 -8.96 5.55 -22.84
CA ARG A 2 -9.11 4.32 -22.03
C ARG A 2 -7.87 3.40 -22.08
N ALA A 3 -6.71 3.94 -22.49
CA ALA A 3 -5.46 3.19 -22.64
C ALA A 3 -4.41 3.51 -21.55
N ASN A 4 -4.76 4.33 -20.55
CA ASN A 4 -3.82 4.80 -19.52
C ASN A 4 -3.82 3.97 -18.23
N SER A 5 -4.60 2.87 -18.18
CA SER A 5 -4.80 2.06 -16.97
C SER A 5 -3.68 1.05 -16.70
N ARG A 6 -3.02 0.53 -17.73
CA ARG A 6 -2.16 -0.67 -17.60
C ARG A 6 -0.75 -0.41 -17.08
N VAL A 7 -0.30 0.85 -17.11
CA VAL A 7 1.07 1.23 -16.69
C VAL A 7 1.09 1.72 -15.24
N TRP A 8 -0.02 2.30 -14.77
CA TRP A 8 -0.16 2.61 -13.36
C TRP A 8 -0.13 1.33 -12.52
N THR A 9 -0.71 0.22 -13.00
CA THR A 9 -0.63 -1.08 -12.31
C THR A 9 0.80 -1.60 -12.12
N LEU A 10 1.70 -1.43 -13.10
CA LEU A 10 3.10 -1.87 -13.00
C LEU A 10 4.00 -0.94 -12.18
N LEU A 11 3.73 0.37 -12.20
CA LEU A 11 4.45 1.34 -11.38
C LEU A 11 3.96 1.31 -9.91
N VAL A 12 2.71 0.90 -9.70
CA VAL A 12 2.16 0.58 -8.39
C VAL A 12 2.82 -0.66 -7.81
N VAL A 13 3.12 -1.69 -8.61
CA VAL A 13 3.95 -2.83 -8.14
C VAL A 13 5.33 -2.38 -7.64
N PHE A 14 5.90 -1.33 -8.24
CA PHE A 14 7.14 -0.71 -7.77
C PHE A 14 6.98 0.16 -6.50
N LEU A 15 5.78 0.70 -6.28
CA LEU A 15 5.42 1.44 -5.07
C LEU A 15 4.94 0.52 -3.93
N LEU A 16 4.62 -0.76 -4.20
CA LEU A 16 4.17 -1.73 -3.19
C LEU A 16 5.19 -1.93 -2.06
N VAL A 17 6.48 -1.68 -2.30
CA VAL A 17 7.53 -1.80 -1.28
C VAL A 17 7.76 -0.52 -0.46
N THR A 18 7.28 0.63 -0.93
CA THR A 18 7.55 1.93 -0.26
C THR A 18 6.30 2.67 0.20
N SER A 19 5.10 2.19 -0.15
CA SER A 19 3.84 2.84 0.19
C SER A 19 3.19 2.21 1.41
N VAL A 20 3.65 2.65 2.58
CA VAL A 20 2.74 2.72 3.73
C VAL A 20 1.69 3.77 3.37
N GLY A 21 0.50 3.28 3.02
CA GLY A 21 -0.83 3.91 3.04
C GLY A 21 -1.16 5.13 2.16
N THR A 22 -2.24 4.97 1.39
CA THR A 22 -3.30 5.99 1.26
C THR A 22 -4.64 5.27 1.05
N VAL A 23 -5.65 5.69 1.82
CA VAL A 23 -7.02 5.17 1.79
C VAL A 23 -7.92 6.13 0.98
N ASN A 24 -8.59 5.60 -0.04
CA ASN A 24 -9.97 5.90 -0.50
C ASN A 24 -10.11 5.36 -1.93
N GLY A 25 -11.19 4.69 -2.36
CA GLY A 25 -12.56 4.67 -1.88
C GLY A 25 -13.46 4.81 -3.11
N GLY A 26 -13.92 3.69 -3.66
CA GLY A 26 -14.74 3.67 -4.88
C GLY A 26 -15.29 2.29 -5.21
N ASN A 27 -16.34 1.88 -4.51
CA ASN A 27 -17.11 0.66 -4.79
C ASN A 27 -17.63 0.63 -6.24
N GLN A 28 -17.17 -0.35 -7.01
CA GLN A 28 -18.03 -1.11 -7.91
C GLN A 28 -17.82 -2.59 -7.60
N VAL A 29 -18.84 -3.20 -7.01
CA VAL A 29 -18.94 -4.65 -6.86
C VAL A 29 -19.19 -5.21 -8.26
N SER A 30 -18.14 -5.74 -8.88
CA SER A 30 -18.27 -6.64 -10.04
C SER A 30 -18.68 -8.02 -9.53
N GLU A 31 -19.46 -8.74 -10.35
CA GLU A 31 -20.09 -10.02 -10.00
C GLU A 31 -19.06 -11.08 -9.56
N ARG A 32 -19.44 -11.87 -8.55
CA ARG A 32 -18.62 -12.85 -7.85
C ARG A 32 -18.14 -13.98 -8.79
N PRO A 33 -16.84 -14.29 -8.86
CA PRO A 33 -16.34 -15.34 -9.75
C PRO A 33 -16.46 -16.76 -9.18
N VAL A 34 -16.53 -16.96 -7.85
CA VAL A 34 -16.58 -18.33 -7.25
C VAL A 34 -17.82 -18.58 -6.35
N GLY A 35 -18.60 -17.55 -6.04
CA GLY A 35 -19.46 -17.53 -4.85
C GLY A 35 -20.96 -17.59 -5.05
N GLU A 36 -21.46 -18.20 -6.12
CA GLU A 36 -22.88 -18.60 -6.18
C GLU A 36 -23.08 -20.12 -6.27
N THR A 37 -22.00 -20.91 -6.34
CA THR A 37 -22.11 -22.33 -6.69
C THR A 37 -22.04 -23.30 -5.51
N ILE A 38 -21.39 -22.96 -4.39
CA ILE A 38 -21.26 -23.87 -3.22
C ILE A 38 -22.14 -23.41 -2.05
N GLU A 39 -22.09 -22.11 -1.68
CA GLU A 39 -22.93 -21.55 -0.59
C GLU A 39 -24.44 -21.60 -0.88
N GLY A 40 -24.83 -21.68 -2.15
CA GLY A 40 -26.23 -21.77 -2.57
C GLY A 40 -26.81 -23.19 -2.58
N ILE A 41 -26.01 -24.20 -2.22
CA ILE A 41 -26.43 -25.61 -2.25
C ILE A 41 -26.88 -26.05 -0.88
N ASP A 42 -28.19 -26.08 -0.72
CA ASP A 42 -28.82 -26.74 0.41
C ASP A 42 -28.95 -28.24 0.11
N ALA A 43 -28.12 -29.10 0.72
CA ALA A 43 -28.22 -30.55 0.56
C ALA A 43 -29.46 -31.15 1.26
N THR A 44 -30.33 -30.32 1.84
CA THR A 44 -31.69 -30.72 2.23
C THR A 44 -32.70 -30.60 1.10
N ASP A 45 -32.38 -29.87 0.02
CA ASP A 45 -33.24 -29.78 -1.16
C ASP A 45 -33.28 -31.11 -1.93
N ALA A 46 -34.32 -31.26 -2.77
CA ALA A 46 -34.46 -32.41 -3.65
C ALA A 46 -33.33 -32.44 -4.70
N ALA A 47 -32.65 -33.57 -4.81
CA ALA A 47 -31.68 -33.81 -5.87
C ALA A 47 -32.37 -34.03 -7.22
N ASP A 48 -31.68 -33.67 -8.30
CA ASP A 48 -32.15 -33.94 -9.66
C ASP A 48 -31.97 -35.43 -9.99
N GLU A 49 -30.81 -36.00 -9.64
CA GLU A 49 -30.52 -37.43 -9.77
C GLU A 49 -29.90 -38.00 -8.49
N VAL A 50 -30.21 -39.25 -8.15
CA VAL A 50 -29.61 -39.98 -7.03
C VAL A 50 -29.12 -41.34 -7.46
N TYR A 51 -27.83 -41.60 -7.26
CA TYR A 51 -27.17 -42.85 -7.60
C TYR A 51 -26.79 -43.61 -6.34
N VAL A 52 -27.39 -44.78 -6.14
CA VAL A 52 -27.24 -45.54 -4.90
C VAL A 52 -26.32 -46.75 -5.13
N SER A 53 -25.38 -46.95 -4.21
CA SER A 53 -24.45 -48.07 -4.20
C SER A 53 -25.01 -49.25 -3.39
N ALA A 54 -24.46 -50.45 -3.59
CA ALA A 54 -24.95 -51.67 -2.92
C ALA A 54 -24.71 -51.65 -1.39
N ASN A 55 -23.72 -50.90 -0.92
CA ASN A 55 -23.40 -50.71 0.50
C ASN A 55 -24.28 -49.66 1.19
N GLY A 56 -25.10 -48.93 0.44
CA GLY A 56 -26.05 -47.96 0.97
C GLY A 56 -25.59 -46.51 0.90
N ASP A 57 -24.42 -46.23 0.34
CA ASP A 57 -23.98 -44.87 0.04
C ASP A 57 -24.75 -44.32 -1.17
N ALA A 58 -24.75 -43.00 -1.32
CA ALA A 58 -25.32 -42.38 -2.50
C ALA A 58 -24.50 -41.20 -2.99
N VAL A 59 -24.63 -40.93 -4.29
CA VAL A 59 -24.22 -39.67 -4.91
C VAL A 59 -25.48 -38.92 -5.29
N LEU A 60 -25.68 -37.74 -4.70
CA LEU A 60 -26.76 -36.82 -5.01
C LEU A 60 -26.23 -35.80 -6.03
N VAL A 61 -26.92 -35.67 -7.17
CA VAL A 61 -26.52 -34.77 -8.26
C VAL A 61 -27.52 -33.63 -8.38
N TYR A 62 -26.99 -32.41 -8.40
CA TYR A 62 -27.74 -31.17 -8.58
C TYR A 62 -27.26 -30.47 -9.85
N GLU A 63 -28.19 -30.21 -10.77
CA GLU A 63 -27.93 -29.40 -11.95
C GLU A 63 -28.36 -27.95 -11.66
N ARG A 64 -27.44 -27.02 -11.90
CA ARG A 64 -27.67 -25.59 -11.66
C ARG A 64 -27.40 -24.81 -12.94
N PRO A 65 -28.44 -24.40 -13.68
CA PRO A 65 -28.26 -23.50 -14.81
C PRO A 65 -27.89 -22.12 -14.26
N HIS A 66 -26.91 -21.46 -14.88
CA HIS A 66 -26.54 -20.09 -14.57
C HIS A 66 -26.49 -19.27 -15.85
N GLU A 67 -26.77 -17.96 -15.77
CA GLU A 67 -26.66 -17.07 -16.93
C GLU A 67 -25.19 -16.66 -17.10
N THR A 68 -24.44 -17.41 -17.92
CA THR A 68 -23.05 -17.15 -18.37
C THR A 68 -22.02 -16.89 -17.26
N THR A 69 -21.26 -17.89 -16.85
CA THR A 69 -19.98 -17.70 -16.13
C THR A 69 -18.81 -17.61 -17.12
N GLU A 70 -17.85 -16.73 -16.84
CA GLU A 70 -16.60 -16.61 -17.63
C GLU A 70 -15.52 -17.63 -17.24
N LEU A 71 -15.80 -18.50 -16.26
CA LEU A 71 -14.85 -19.46 -15.68
C LEU A 71 -15.40 -20.90 -15.78
N GLU A 72 -14.66 -21.77 -16.48
CA GLU A 72 -14.91 -23.21 -16.55
C GLU A 72 -13.95 -23.92 -15.58
N GLY A 73 -14.43 -24.83 -14.75
CA GLY A 73 -13.55 -25.43 -13.75
C GLY A 73 -14.16 -26.51 -12.89
N THR A 74 -13.33 -27.09 -12.04
CA THR A 74 -13.70 -28.14 -11.09
C THR A 74 -13.25 -27.79 -9.69
N VAL A 75 -14.11 -28.03 -8.70
CA VAL A 75 -13.75 -28.02 -7.28
C VAL A 75 -14.07 -29.37 -6.69
N ALA A 76 -13.19 -29.88 -5.84
CA ALA A 76 -13.38 -31.13 -5.13
C ALA A 76 -12.92 -30.97 -3.69
N MET A 77 -13.71 -31.48 -2.74
CA MET A 77 -13.41 -31.49 -1.31
C MET A 77 -13.74 -32.87 -0.76
N GLU A 78 -12.87 -33.46 0.06
CA GLU A 78 -13.06 -34.78 0.66
C GLU A 78 -12.67 -34.77 2.15
N THR A 79 -13.56 -35.25 3.00
CA THR A 79 -13.36 -35.24 4.46
C THR A 79 -12.38 -36.31 4.92
N ASP A 80 -12.45 -37.49 4.28
CA ASP A 80 -11.68 -38.67 4.70
C ASP A 80 -10.17 -38.47 4.48
N SER A 81 -9.79 -37.73 3.43
CA SER A 81 -8.41 -37.38 3.14
C SER A 81 -8.01 -36.01 3.71
N GLY A 82 -8.98 -35.17 4.09
CA GLY A 82 -8.73 -33.79 4.53
C GLY A 82 -8.20 -32.91 3.40
N LEU A 83 -8.48 -33.26 2.14
CA LEU A 83 -7.94 -32.59 0.97
C LEU A 83 -9.02 -31.83 0.20
N ALA A 84 -8.63 -30.68 -0.32
CA ALA A 84 -9.41 -29.94 -1.29
C ALA A 84 -8.56 -29.57 -2.50
N TYR A 85 -9.21 -29.47 -3.65
CA TYR A 85 -8.58 -29.17 -4.93
C TYR A 85 -9.53 -28.33 -5.79
N ALA A 86 -8.98 -27.33 -6.46
CA ALA A 86 -9.69 -26.49 -7.41
C ALA A 86 -8.84 -26.30 -8.67
N LEU A 87 -9.50 -26.32 -9.83
CA LEU A 87 -8.89 -26.02 -11.12
C LEU A 87 -9.87 -25.19 -11.95
N TYR A 88 -9.46 -23.98 -12.30
CA TYR A 88 -10.26 -23.07 -13.10
C TYR A 88 -9.52 -22.62 -14.34
N ASN A 89 -10.23 -22.55 -15.45
CA ASN A 89 -9.79 -21.98 -16.70
C ASN A 89 -10.66 -20.78 -17.03
N GLY A 90 -10.02 -19.67 -17.39
CA GLY A 90 -10.71 -18.42 -17.66
C GLY A 90 -10.03 -17.61 -18.74
N THR A 91 -10.72 -16.54 -19.14
CA THR A 91 -10.14 -15.46 -19.94
C THR A 91 -10.21 -14.17 -19.16
N PHE A 92 -9.07 -13.51 -18.95
CA PHE A 92 -9.05 -12.22 -18.28
C PHE A 92 -9.20 -11.09 -19.30
N GLU A 93 -10.31 -10.34 -19.21
CA GLU A 93 -10.48 -9.08 -19.92
C GLU A 93 -9.42 -8.05 -19.46
N GLY A 94 -8.27 -8.02 -20.12
CA GLY A 94 -7.17 -7.11 -19.74
C GLY A 94 -5.79 -7.73 -19.82
N ALA A 95 -5.69 -9.06 -19.78
CA ALA A 95 -4.43 -9.80 -19.81
C ALA A 95 -3.85 -10.01 -21.23
N ALA A 96 -4.41 -9.34 -22.24
CA ALA A 96 -3.83 -9.36 -23.58
C ALA A 96 -2.40 -8.81 -23.53
N GLY A 97 -1.43 -9.65 -23.91
CA GLY A 97 -0.01 -9.35 -23.85
C GLY A 97 0.67 -9.60 -22.50
N LEU A 98 -0.01 -10.18 -21.50
CA LEU A 98 0.58 -10.70 -20.26
C LEU A 98 0.77 -12.22 -20.37
N THR A 99 1.94 -12.72 -20.01
CA THR A 99 2.25 -14.15 -19.91
C THR A 99 3.11 -14.39 -18.68
N GLY A 100 2.92 -15.48 -17.95
CA GLY A 100 3.74 -15.78 -16.79
C GLY A 100 3.04 -16.65 -15.77
N ASN A 101 3.69 -16.90 -14.63
CA ASN A 101 3.15 -17.69 -13.55
C ASN A 101 3.24 -16.92 -12.23
N VAL A 102 2.25 -17.14 -11.37
CA VAL A 102 2.21 -16.63 -9.99
C VAL A 102 1.88 -17.81 -9.09
N THR A 103 2.65 -17.99 -8.02
CA THR A 103 2.39 -18.98 -6.99
C THR A 103 2.16 -18.24 -5.68
N LEU A 104 1.11 -18.62 -4.96
CA LEU A 104 0.80 -18.22 -3.61
C LEU A 104 0.76 -19.48 -2.75
N GLN A 105 1.44 -19.48 -1.62
CA GLN A 105 1.40 -20.52 -0.62
C GLN A 105 1.18 -19.87 0.74
N THR A 106 0.37 -20.50 1.57
CA THR A 106 0.14 -20.05 2.94
C THR A 106 0.00 -21.26 3.86
N ASP A 107 0.67 -21.18 5.00
CA ASP A 107 0.24 -21.85 6.22
C ASP A 107 -0.33 -20.77 7.14
N GLN A 108 -1.10 -21.12 8.17
CA GLN A 108 -1.86 -20.14 8.98
C GLN A 108 -1.02 -18.97 9.54
N GLU A 109 0.30 -19.16 9.65
CA GLU A 109 1.27 -18.21 10.21
C GLU A 109 2.14 -17.52 9.15
N SER A 110 2.16 -18.01 7.91
CA SER A 110 3.03 -17.47 6.85
C SER A 110 2.39 -17.42 5.48
N VAL A 111 2.86 -16.49 4.67
CA VAL A 111 2.50 -16.35 3.26
C VAL A 111 3.77 -16.23 2.45
N ALA A 112 3.90 -17.08 1.45
CA ALA A 112 4.91 -16.99 0.42
C ALA A 112 4.23 -16.76 -0.94
N SER A 113 4.68 -15.77 -1.69
CA SER A 113 4.22 -15.48 -3.04
C SER A 113 5.41 -15.28 -3.96
N SER A 114 5.41 -15.93 -5.11
CA SER A 114 6.44 -15.73 -6.12
C SER A 114 5.82 -15.63 -7.51
N GLY A 115 6.53 -15.02 -8.45
CA GLY A 115 6.05 -14.96 -9.82
C GLY A 115 7.09 -14.52 -10.82
N ASP A 116 6.83 -14.88 -12.07
CA ASP A 116 7.59 -14.49 -13.25
C ASP A 116 6.59 -14.09 -14.33
N LEU A 117 6.54 -12.80 -14.64
CA LEU A 117 5.54 -12.17 -15.49
C LEU A 117 6.22 -11.38 -16.60
N VAL A 118 5.71 -11.53 -17.83
CA VAL A 118 6.14 -10.79 -19.01
C VAL A 118 4.97 -10.01 -19.60
N VAL A 119 5.14 -8.71 -19.75
CA VAL A 119 4.19 -7.81 -20.41
C VAL A 119 4.75 -7.36 -21.76
N THR A 120 4.25 -7.97 -22.82
CA THR A 120 4.68 -7.75 -24.21
C THR A 120 4.26 -6.40 -24.80
N GLU A 121 3.24 -5.73 -24.21
CA GLU A 121 2.75 -4.43 -24.65
C GLU A 121 2.80 -3.37 -23.53
N SER A 122 3.97 -2.74 -23.34
CA SER A 122 4.07 -1.54 -22.50
C SER A 122 4.17 -0.29 -23.40
N THR A 123 3.18 0.62 -23.32
CA THR A 123 3.14 1.82 -24.18
C THR A 123 3.67 3.08 -23.48
N SER A 124 3.91 3.00 -22.18
CA SER A 124 4.26 4.17 -21.35
C SER A 124 5.66 4.08 -20.74
N ILE A 125 6.33 2.95 -20.86
CA ILE A 125 7.71 2.72 -20.43
C ILE A 125 8.47 2.26 -21.67
N THR A 126 9.57 2.93 -21.98
CA THR A 126 10.46 2.55 -23.09
C THR A 126 11.55 1.60 -22.62
N ASP A 127 12.05 1.82 -21.40
CA ASP A 127 13.08 1.03 -20.76
C ASP A 127 12.84 1.10 -19.23
N LEU A 128 13.08 -0.01 -18.54
CA LEU A 128 13.01 -0.13 -17.09
C LEU A 128 14.07 -1.14 -16.68
N ASP A 129 14.82 -0.82 -15.63
CA ASP A 129 15.69 -1.72 -14.90
C ASP A 129 15.53 -1.35 -13.44
N ALA A 130 15.00 -2.26 -12.65
CA ALA A 130 14.63 -1.94 -11.30
C ALA A 130 14.73 -3.18 -10.40
N ASP A 131 15.30 -2.97 -9.21
CA ASP A 131 15.66 -3.98 -8.22
C ASP A 131 15.14 -3.50 -6.88
N VAL A 132 14.44 -4.37 -6.17
CA VAL A 132 13.92 -4.10 -4.84
C VAL A 132 14.25 -5.25 -3.94
N GLN A 133 14.78 -4.94 -2.77
CA GLN A 133 15.13 -5.90 -1.74
C GLN A 133 14.59 -5.39 -0.41
N VAL A 134 13.83 -6.24 0.28
CA VAL A 134 13.32 -5.99 1.62
C VAL A 134 13.75 -7.16 2.48
N ARG A 135 14.31 -6.88 3.65
CA ARG A 135 14.67 -7.89 4.62
C ARG A 135 14.41 -7.37 6.02
N GLN A 136 13.38 -7.92 6.64
CA GLN A 136 13.00 -7.67 8.02
C GLN A 136 12.87 -9.02 8.74
N THR A 137 13.66 -9.23 9.78
CA THR A 137 13.75 -10.48 10.56
C THR A 137 13.96 -10.16 12.03
N ASP A 138 14.03 -11.15 12.91
CA ASP A 138 14.47 -10.98 14.30
C ASP A 138 15.82 -10.24 14.48
N ARG A 139 16.69 -10.24 13.45
CA ARG A 139 18.07 -9.74 13.54
C ARG A 139 18.33 -8.42 12.83
N GLU A 140 17.66 -8.19 11.70
CA GLU A 140 17.91 -7.02 10.86
C GLU A 140 16.63 -6.52 10.19
N SER A 141 16.59 -5.21 9.95
CA SER A 141 15.59 -4.53 9.14
C SER A 141 16.32 -3.58 8.18
N ASN A 142 16.32 -3.93 6.90
CA ASN A 142 16.86 -3.13 5.83
C ASN A 142 16.01 -3.27 4.56
N SER A 143 16.03 -2.25 3.73
CA SER A 143 15.47 -2.31 2.38
C SER A 143 16.31 -1.49 1.41
N THR A 144 16.35 -1.91 0.15
CA THR A 144 16.97 -1.19 -0.95
C THR A 144 16.04 -1.21 -2.15
N VAL A 145 15.91 -0.08 -2.82
CA VAL A 145 15.13 0.09 -4.04
C VAL A 145 16.02 0.85 -5.01
N ASP A 146 16.28 0.26 -6.16
CA ASP A 146 16.99 0.87 -7.27
C ASP A 146 16.09 0.85 -8.50
N VAL A 147 15.89 2.00 -9.14
CA VAL A 147 14.99 2.16 -10.28
C VAL A 147 15.67 3.02 -11.33
N GLN A 148 15.76 2.51 -12.55
CA GLN A 148 16.14 3.23 -13.74
C GLN A 148 15.04 3.06 -14.77
N ALA A 149 14.42 4.15 -15.18
CA ALA A 149 13.31 4.12 -16.12
C ALA A 149 13.50 5.17 -17.22
N THR A 150 13.11 4.81 -18.45
CA THR A 150 12.97 5.76 -19.55
C THR A 150 11.53 5.75 -20.03
N VAL A 151 10.89 6.92 -20.04
CA VAL A 151 9.51 7.09 -20.52
C VAL A 151 9.45 8.00 -21.75
N PRO A 152 8.42 7.86 -22.60
CA PRO A 152 8.18 8.77 -23.71
C PRO A 152 8.05 10.23 -23.23
N ASP A 153 8.42 11.18 -24.08
CA ASP A 153 8.50 12.62 -23.75
C ASP A 153 7.31 13.13 -22.91
N ARG A 154 7.63 13.77 -21.78
CA ARG A 154 6.68 14.50 -20.96
C ARG A 154 7.13 15.95 -20.91
N GLU A 155 6.20 16.87 -21.18
CA GLU A 155 6.47 18.30 -21.01
C GLU A 155 6.70 18.60 -19.51
N LEU A 156 7.96 18.61 -19.10
CA LEU A 156 8.36 18.99 -17.74
C LEU A 156 8.76 20.48 -17.71
N PRO A 157 8.42 21.20 -16.63
CA PRO A 157 8.87 22.58 -16.42
C PRO A 157 10.39 22.68 -16.22
N TYR A 158 11.06 21.56 -15.92
CA TYR A 158 12.50 21.45 -15.72
C TYR A 158 13.10 20.50 -16.75
N SER A 159 14.30 20.79 -17.24
CA SER A 159 15.10 19.87 -18.06
C SER A 159 15.80 18.83 -17.21
N SER A 160 16.13 19.17 -15.96
CA SER A 160 16.57 18.18 -14.99
C SER A 160 16.19 18.57 -13.57
N VAL A 161 15.97 17.53 -12.75
CA VAL A 161 15.75 17.61 -11.31
C VAL A 161 16.64 16.54 -10.69
N GLN A 162 17.37 16.87 -9.63
CA GLN A 162 18.14 15.95 -8.83
C GLN A 162 17.81 16.22 -7.37
N THR A 163 17.67 15.18 -6.56
CA THR A 163 17.51 15.28 -5.13
C THR A 163 18.25 14.15 -4.44
N ASP A 164 18.82 14.45 -3.28
CA ASP A 164 19.42 13.46 -2.40
C ASP A 164 19.18 13.88 -0.96
N GLY A 165 19.25 12.93 -0.04
CA GLY A 165 19.14 13.23 1.38
C GLY A 165 19.11 12.00 2.26
N GLU A 166 19.01 12.28 3.56
CA GLU A 166 19.01 11.33 4.65
C GLU A 166 18.01 11.77 5.71
N LEU A 167 17.30 10.80 6.29
CA LEU A 167 16.43 10.97 7.44
C LEU A 167 16.77 9.90 8.47
N GLU A 168 17.12 10.32 9.69
CA GLU A 168 17.30 9.45 10.85
C GLU A 168 16.10 9.63 11.80
N PHE A 169 15.46 8.51 12.14
CA PHE A 169 14.41 8.42 13.14
C PHE A 169 14.96 7.69 14.36
N THR A 170 14.75 8.27 15.54
CA THR A 170 15.02 7.62 16.82
C THR A 170 13.71 7.40 17.59
N GLY A 171 13.78 7.00 18.86
CA GLY A 171 12.59 6.85 19.70
C GLY A 171 11.80 8.15 19.91
N ASP A 172 12.46 9.31 19.92
CA ASP A 172 11.85 10.60 20.24
C ASP A 172 12.28 11.75 19.31
N SER A 173 13.25 11.55 18.41
CA SER A 173 13.79 12.59 17.54
C SER A 173 13.76 12.21 16.06
N ILE A 174 13.70 13.23 15.22
CA ILE A 174 13.91 13.14 13.78
C ILE A 174 15.02 14.12 13.38
N ILE A 175 15.99 13.61 12.63
CA ILE A 175 17.08 14.40 12.06
C ILE A 175 17.04 14.17 10.55
N GLY A 176 17.14 15.24 9.77
CA GLY A 176 17.07 15.15 8.32
C GLY A 176 17.99 16.14 7.64
N SER A 177 18.51 15.75 6.49
CA SER A 177 19.19 16.69 5.60
C SER A 177 19.01 16.27 4.15
N GLY A 178 19.14 17.22 3.23
CA GLY A 178 19.10 16.89 1.82
C GLY A 178 19.35 18.06 0.89
N THR A 179 19.48 17.73 -0.38
CA THR A 179 19.65 18.70 -1.45
C THR A 179 18.63 18.48 -2.57
N VAL A 180 18.27 19.56 -3.26
CA VAL A 180 17.46 19.55 -4.47
C VAL A 180 18.09 20.50 -5.48
N ARG A 181 18.45 19.99 -6.64
CA ARG A 181 18.98 20.77 -7.75
C ARG A 181 18.04 20.68 -8.94
N THR A 182 17.65 21.82 -9.48
CA THR A 182 16.78 21.89 -10.66
C THR A 182 17.40 22.74 -11.74
N TYR A 183 17.08 22.41 -12.99
CA TYR A 183 17.40 23.21 -14.17
C TYR A 183 16.12 23.50 -14.93
N ALA A 184 15.70 24.77 -14.98
CA ALA A 184 14.48 25.18 -15.66
C ALA A 184 14.58 24.97 -17.17
N ASN A 185 13.51 24.42 -17.75
CA ASN A 185 13.37 24.28 -19.19
C ASN A 185 13.11 25.66 -19.84
N ASN A 186 13.51 25.85 -21.09
CA ASN A 186 13.29 27.11 -21.84
C ASN A 186 13.79 28.39 -21.15
N SER A 187 15.01 28.39 -20.64
CA SER A 187 15.64 29.56 -20.00
C SER A 187 16.14 30.65 -20.95
N ALA A 188 15.92 30.48 -22.26
CA ALA A 188 16.31 31.44 -23.27
C ALA A 188 15.60 32.80 -23.04
N GLY A 189 16.35 33.79 -22.59
CA GLY A 189 15.87 35.16 -22.34
C GLY A 189 15.57 35.48 -20.88
N MET A 190 15.75 34.55 -19.94
CA MET A 190 15.73 34.90 -18.51
C MET A 190 17.01 35.66 -18.14
N PRO A 191 16.91 36.81 -17.44
CA PRO A 191 18.08 37.51 -16.93
C PRO A 191 18.85 36.60 -15.98
N VAL A 192 20.17 36.54 -16.14
CA VAL A 192 21.03 35.80 -15.20
C VAL A 192 21.12 36.63 -13.92
N THR A 193 20.24 36.34 -12.97
CA THR A 193 20.31 36.89 -11.62
C THR A 193 20.93 35.87 -10.68
N ASN A 194 21.84 36.35 -9.83
CA ASN A 194 22.35 35.59 -8.69
C ASN A 194 21.48 35.98 -7.49
N GLU A 195 20.57 35.10 -7.12
CA GLU A 195 19.71 35.24 -5.94
C GLU A 195 20.11 34.16 -4.95
N SER A 196 20.16 34.49 -3.66
CA SER A 196 20.41 33.52 -2.59
C SER A 196 19.47 33.82 -1.42
N LEU A 197 19.01 32.79 -0.74
CA LEU A 197 18.15 32.89 0.44
C LEU A 197 18.59 31.82 1.44
N GLU A 198 18.96 32.24 2.63
CA GLU A 198 19.27 31.38 3.77
C GLU A 198 18.28 31.70 4.87
N LEU A 199 17.68 30.67 5.44
CA LEU A 199 16.67 30.73 6.49
C LEU A 199 17.10 29.77 7.60
N THR A 200 17.11 30.24 8.84
CA THR A 200 17.26 29.37 10.02
C THR A 200 16.10 29.63 10.96
N LEU A 201 15.37 28.59 11.33
CA LEU A 201 14.22 28.64 12.21
C LEU A 201 14.50 27.76 13.43
N SER A 202 14.31 28.30 14.63
CA SER A 202 14.42 27.57 15.89
C SER A 202 13.26 27.92 16.79
N GLU A 203 12.81 26.96 17.61
CA GLU A 203 11.74 27.19 18.56
C GLU A 203 12.20 27.99 19.79
N THR A 204 11.37 28.92 20.26
CA THR A 204 11.54 29.63 21.53
C THR A 204 10.46 29.20 22.52
N ASP A 205 10.54 29.65 23.78
CA ASP A 205 9.56 29.27 24.81
C ASP A 205 8.11 29.60 24.37
N ASP A 206 7.90 30.78 23.78
CA ASP A 206 6.58 31.32 23.42
C ASP A 206 6.36 31.44 21.90
N GLY A 207 7.25 30.92 21.04
CA GLY A 207 7.11 31.01 19.58
C GLY A 207 8.31 30.50 18.80
N TYR A 208 8.81 31.29 17.84
CA TYR A 208 9.93 30.90 16.97
C TYR A 208 10.86 32.06 16.67
N ALA A 209 12.16 31.79 16.60
CA ALA A 209 13.17 32.72 16.11
C ALA A 209 13.55 32.35 14.67
N LEU A 210 13.45 33.31 13.76
CA LEU A 210 13.78 33.16 12.34
C LEU A 210 14.90 34.14 11.98
N ALA A 211 16.04 33.61 11.53
CA ALA A 211 17.11 34.37 10.90
C ALA A 211 16.98 34.25 9.37
N VAL A 212 17.10 35.37 8.67
CA VAL A 212 16.97 35.42 7.20
C VAL A 212 18.15 36.18 6.60
N THR A 213 18.92 35.53 5.73
CA THR A 213 19.89 36.18 4.86
C THR A 213 19.43 36.08 3.41
N GLU A 214 19.13 37.20 2.76
CA GLU A 214 18.62 37.20 1.37
C GLU A 214 19.43 38.15 0.48
N ARG A 215 19.81 37.65 -0.69
CA ARG A 215 20.28 38.43 -1.84
C ARG A 215 19.27 38.26 -2.97
N ARG A 216 18.70 39.37 -3.45
CA ARG A 216 17.72 39.32 -4.55
C ARG A 216 17.81 40.50 -5.50
N ALA A 217 17.33 40.29 -6.72
CA ALA A 217 17.10 41.38 -7.66
C ALA A 217 15.85 42.17 -7.26
N VAL A 218 15.93 43.49 -7.33
CA VAL A 218 14.85 44.44 -7.04
C VAL A 218 14.29 44.96 -8.35
N GLU A 219 12.98 44.84 -8.52
CA GLU A 219 12.28 45.40 -9.68
C GLU A 219 12.18 46.93 -9.54
N GLU A 220 12.12 47.65 -10.66
CA GLU A 220 12.13 49.13 -10.65
C GLU A 220 11.00 49.73 -9.79
N TRP A 221 9.83 49.09 -9.77
CA TRP A 221 8.66 49.53 -8.98
C TRP A 221 8.80 49.25 -7.48
N GLU A 222 9.74 48.40 -7.06
CA GLU A 222 10.06 48.14 -5.65
C GLU A 222 11.24 48.98 -5.15
N ARG A 223 11.97 49.65 -6.05
CA ARG A 223 13.22 50.37 -5.73
C ARG A 223 13.08 51.28 -4.51
N ASP A 224 12.02 52.08 -4.44
CA ASP A 224 11.80 53.04 -3.35
C ASP A 224 11.61 52.38 -1.98
N ARG A 225 11.33 51.07 -1.93
CA ARG A 225 11.21 50.30 -0.68
C ARG A 225 12.55 49.73 -0.20
N TRP A 226 13.55 49.68 -1.09
CA TRP A 226 14.81 48.97 -0.84
C TRP A 226 16.04 49.83 -1.02
N ASN A 227 15.94 51.03 -1.57
CA ASN A 227 17.07 51.91 -1.91
C ASN A 227 17.76 52.54 -0.68
N THR A 228 17.10 52.58 0.49
CA THR A 228 17.71 52.98 1.75
C THR A 228 17.53 51.92 2.85
N ARG A 229 18.43 51.91 3.84
CA ARG A 229 18.35 51.01 4.99
C ARG A 229 17.06 51.21 5.79
N GLN A 230 16.57 52.44 5.88
CA GLN A 230 15.35 52.75 6.62
C GLN A 230 14.12 52.19 5.91
N ASP A 231 14.02 52.39 4.60
CA ASP A 231 12.88 51.89 3.81
C ASP A 231 12.89 50.36 3.77
N ALA A 232 14.07 49.74 3.67
CA ALA A 232 14.22 48.29 3.74
C ALA A 232 13.78 47.74 5.11
N ARG A 233 14.18 48.40 6.21
CA ARG A 233 13.75 48.03 7.56
C ARG A 233 12.22 48.11 7.70
N GLU A 234 11.61 49.22 7.29
CA GLU A 234 10.14 49.38 7.34
C GLU A 234 9.43 48.33 6.47
N THR A 235 10.00 48.00 5.31
CA THR A 235 9.46 46.95 4.43
C THR A 235 9.53 45.56 5.08
N LEU A 236 10.64 45.22 5.71
CA LEU A 236 10.84 43.93 6.40
C LEU A 236 9.99 43.83 7.67
N GLU A 237 9.95 44.88 8.49
CA GLU A 237 9.08 44.96 9.67
C GLU A 237 7.61 44.75 9.27
N ASN A 238 7.13 45.42 8.22
CA ASN A 238 5.77 45.22 7.72
C ASN A 238 5.54 43.80 7.21
N ARG A 239 6.51 43.21 6.49
CA ARG A 239 6.44 41.85 5.96
C ARG A 239 6.26 40.83 7.09
N PHE A 240 7.14 40.85 8.07
CA PHE A 240 7.14 39.85 9.14
C PHE A 240 6.06 40.12 10.19
N SER A 241 5.72 41.39 10.47
CA SER A 241 4.57 41.70 11.33
C SER A 241 3.25 41.24 10.71
N SER A 242 3.12 41.27 9.38
CA SER A 242 1.91 40.77 8.71
C SER A 242 1.75 39.26 8.91
N VAL A 243 2.86 38.49 8.84
CA VAL A 243 2.87 37.05 9.10
C VAL A 243 2.49 36.77 10.55
N ALA A 244 3.06 37.51 11.51
CA ALA A 244 2.71 37.34 12.92
C ALA A 244 1.23 37.62 13.19
N ILE A 245 0.66 38.68 12.60
CA ILE A 245 -0.76 39.02 12.74
C ILE A 245 -1.65 37.94 12.13
N GLU A 246 -1.28 37.39 10.98
CA GLU A 246 -1.98 36.27 10.35
C GLU A 246 -1.98 35.02 11.24
N LEU A 247 -0.86 34.80 11.95
CA LEU A 247 -0.69 33.72 12.92
C LEU A 247 -1.19 34.07 14.33
N GLY A 248 -1.92 35.17 14.51
CA GLY A 248 -2.50 35.56 15.80
C GLY A 248 -1.51 36.09 16.86
N GLY A 249 -0.24 36.27 16.50
CA GLY A 249 0.84 36.68 17.40
C GLY A 249 1.44 38.05 17.10
N THR A 250 2.66 38.26 17.59
CA THR A 250 3.46 39.46 17.36
C THR A 250 4.85 39.11 16.86
N ALA A 251 5.48 40.00 16.10
CA ALA A 251 6.88 39.88 15.68
C ALA A 251 7.71 41.03 16.24
N ASP A 252 8.90 40.73 16.73
CA ASP A 252 9.96 41.71 17.01
C ASP A 252 11.17 41.38 16.12
N GLY A 253 11.74 42.37 15.43
CA GLY A 253 12.77 42.09 14.45
C GLY A 253 13.83 43.17 14.29
N THR A 254 15.01 42.72 13.90
CA THR A 254 16.21 43.53 13.77
C THR A 254 16.90 43.29 12.44
N LEU A 255 17.13 44.39 11.71
CA LEU A 255 17.93 44.40 10.49
C LEU A 255 19.41 44.56 10.83
N GLU A 256 20.15 43.45 10.82
CA GLU A 256 21.57 43.38 11.16
C GLU A 256 22.44 43.98 10.06
N SER A 257 22.32 43.42 8.85
CA SER A 257 23.09 43.84 7.68
C SER A 257 22.19 44.27 6.53
N TYR A 258 22.67 45.24 5.73
CA TYR A 258 21.93 45.75 4.58
C TYR A 258 22.88 46.38 3.57
N ARG A 259 22.66 46.07 2.30
CA ARG A 259 23.35 46.65 1.16
C ARG A 259 22.44 46.71 -0.06
N PHE A 260 22.37 47.87 -0.68
CA PHE A 260 21.72 48.06 -1.97
C PHE A 260 22.76 48.45 -3.03
N THR A 261 22.70 47.79 -4.18
CA THR A 261 23.64 48.02 -5.29
C THR A 261 22.86 48.28 -6.58
N GLU A 262 23.07 49.45 -7.17
CA GLU A 262 22.58 49.77 -8.51
C GLU A 262 23.39 48.97 -9.54
N ALA A 263 22.79 47.94 -10.13
CA ALA A 263 23.49 47.00 -11.00
C ALA A 263 22.86 46.96 -12.40
N GLY A 264 23.10 48.02 -13.19
CA GLY A 264 22.87 48.04 -14.64
C GLY A 264 21.46 47.64 -15.09
N GLU A 265 21.24 46.34 -15.34
CA GLU A 265 19.96 45.78 -15.79
C GLU A 265 18.92 45.63 -14.67
N ARG A 266 19.34 45.36 -13.42
CA ARG A 266 18.47 45.26 -12.24
C ARG A 266 19.23 45.61 -10.98
N ASP A 267 18.61 46.37 -10.08
CA ASP A 267 19.22 46.64 -8.78
C ASP A 267 19.23 45.37 -7.93
N VAL A 268 20.15 45.30 -6.98
CA VAL A 268 20.30 44.15 -6.08
C VAL A 268 20.25 44.64 -4.64
N VAL A 269 19.49 43.93 -3.80
CA VAL A 269 19.51 44.10 -2.35
C VAL A 269 20.06 42.84 -1.68
N GLU A 270 20.87 43.04 -0.66
CA GLU A 270 21.42 42.02 0.23
C GLU A 270 21.09 42.46 1.66
N TYR A 271 20.49 41.59 2.46
CA TYR A 271 20.15 41.89 3.85
C TYR A 271 20.17 40.65 4.75
N GLU A 272 20.37 40.90 6.04
CA GLU A 272 20.30 39.90 7.12
C GLU A 272 19.33 40.43 8.19
N TYR A 273 18.28 39.68 8.48
CA TYR A 273 17.18 40.08 9.34
C TYR A 273 16.81 38.96 10.31
N ASP A 274 16.85 39.27 11.59
CA ASP A 274 16.40 38.37 12.65
C ASP A 274 15.00 38.79 13.11
N VAL A 275 14.10 37.82 13.28
CA VAL A 275 12.76 38.05 13.82
C VAL A 275 12.38 36.99 14.83
N GLU A 276 11.85 37.44 15.97
CA GLU A 276 11.23 36.59 16.97
C GLU A 276 9.70 36.72 16.85
N TYR A 277 9.05 35.61 16.53
CA TYR A 277 7.60 35.47 16.56
C TYR A 277 7.17 34.99 17.94
N ILE A 278 6.18 35.66 18.53
CA ILE A 278 5.68 35.38 19.88
C ILE A 278 4.18 35.12 19.80
N GLY A 279 3.73 34.05 20.46
CA GLY A 279 2.33 33.65 20.54
C GLY A 279 1.76 33.07 19.25
N VAL A 280 2.62 32.44 18.41
CA VAL A 280 2.22 31.92 17.09
C VAL A 280 2.11 30.39 17.02
N LYS A 281 2.59 29.65 18.04
CA LYS A 281 2.72 28.18 17.99
C LYS A 281 1.41 27.48 17.63
N GLU A 282 0.33 27.81 18.34
CA GLU A 282 -0.99 27.18 18.14
C GLU A 282 -1.47 27.37 16.69
N GLN A 283 -1.41 28.60 16.17
CA GLN A 283 -1.88 28.91 14.82
C GLN A 283 -0.98 28.31 13.73
N VAL A 284 0.33 28.18 14.00
CA VAL A 284 1.26 27.45 13.12
C VAL A 284 0.83 25.98 13.04
N ALA A 285 0.57 25.34 14.17
CA ALA A 285 0.13 23.95 14.19
C ALA A 285 -1.20 23.74 13.45
N GLU A 286 -2.20 24.59 13.68
CA GLU A 286 -3.47 24.56 12.93
C GLU A 286 -3.27 24.74 11.41
N THR A 287 -2.34 25.60 11.01
CA THR A 287 -1.99 25.83 9.61
C THR A 287 -1.35 24.59 8.99
N VAL A 288 -0.46 23.91 9.73
CA VAL A 288 0.15 22.65 9.30
C VAL A 288 -0.93 21.58 9.11
N VAL A 289 -1.83 21.40 10.07
CA VAL A 289 -2.97 20.47 9.95
C VAL A 289 -3.80 20.74 8.71
N THR A 290 -4.16 22.01 8.48
CA THR A 290 -4.94 22.42 7.30
C THR A 290 -4.21 22.09 6.00
N GLN A 291 -2.89 22.29 5.94
CA GLN A 291 -2.10 21.94 4.77
C GLN A 291 -2.01 20.43 4.56
N VAL A 292 -1.83 19.66 5.64
CA VAL A 292 -1.84 18.20 5.59
C VAL A 292 -3.17 17.70 5.02
N GLN A 293 -4.32 18.17 5.55
CA GLN A 293 -5.64 17.80 5.04
C GLN A 293 -5.82 18.12 3.54
N GLN A 294 -5.40 19.31 3.12
CA GLN A 294 -5.52 19.73 1.72
C GLN A 294 -4.68 18.88 0.76
N ARG A 295 -3.57 18.30 1.24
CA ARG A 295 -2.67 17.48 0.41
C ARG A 295 -2.95 16.00 0.47
N SER A 296 -3.30 15.50 1.65
CA SER A 296 -3.63 14.09 1.88
C SER A 296 -5.05 13.74 1.46
N GLU A 297 -5.87 14.73 1.08
CA GLU A 297 -7.31 14.57 0.87
C GLU A 297 -8.03 13.97 2.11
N ALA A 298 -7.37 13.99 3.27
CA ALA A 298 -7.92 13.54 4.53
C ALA A 298 -8.95 14.56 5.03
N ASN A 299 -10.19 14.10 5.20
CA ASN A 299 -11.25 14.90 5.77
C ASN A 299 -11.29 14.69 7.28
N LEU A 300 -10.38 15.35 8.02
CA LEU A 300 -10.49 15.37 9.48
C LEU A 300 -11.59 16.34 9.91
N ASP A 301 -12.34 15.95 10.93
CA ASP A 301 -13.31 16.83 11.57
C ASP A 301 -12.64 17.88 12.48
N GLU A 302 -13.44 18.75 13.08
CA GLU A 302 -12.95 19.86 13.91
C GLU A 302 -12.32 19.42 15.23
N THR A 303 -12.63 18.21 15.71
CA THR A 303 -12.05 17.62 16.92
C THR A 303 -10.72 16.96 16.58
N GLU A 304 -10.70 16.15 15.52
CA GLU A 304 -9.52 15.46 15.00
C GLU A 304 -8.42 16.45 14.58
N ALA A 305 -8.81 17.51 13.87
CA ALA A 305 -7.87 18.56 13.46
C ALA A 305 -7.24 19.28 14.66
N ARG A 306 -8.00 19.45 15.76
CA ARG A 306 -7.48 20.05 17.00
C ARG A 306 -6.52 19.13 17.73
N VAL A 307 -6.86 17.84 17.86
CA VAL A 307 -5.96 16.85 18.47
C VAL A 307 -4.63 16.84 17.72
N LEU A 308 -4.65 16.81 16.39
CA LEU A 308 -3.43 16.87 15.59
C LEU A 308 -2.66 18.18 15.81
N ALA A 309 -3.35 19.31 15.87
CA ALA A 309 -2.72 20.61 16.08
C ALA A 309 -2.06 20.70 17.47
N ASP A 310 -2.72 20.23 18.53
CA ASP A 310 -2.17 20.20 19.88
C ASP A 310 -0.90 19.33 19.94
N ARG A 311 -0.90 18.19 19.22
CA ARG A 311 0.25 17.28 19.16
C ARG A 311 1.40 17.85 18.34
N ILE A 312 1.13 18.48 17.19
CA ILE A 312 2.15 19.23 16.43
C ILE A 312 2.74 20.36 17.27
N ALA A 313 1.92 21.06 18.06
CA ALA A 313 2.39 22.11 18.95
C ALA A 313 3.22 21.57 20.13
N SER A 314 3.13 20.27 20.44
CA SER A 314 3.95 19.60 21.46
C SER A 314 5.30 19.10 20.95
N THR A 315 5.43 18.90 19.63
CA THR A 315 6.71 18.60 18.97
C THR A 315 7.60 19.84 19.01
N ARG A 316 8.86 19.65 19.39
CA ARG A 316 9.83 20.72 19.53
C ARG A 316 10.74 20.79 18.32
N LEU A 317 10.72 21.92 17.62
CA LEU A 317 11.64 22.19 16.52
C LEU A 317 12.96 22.75 17.08
N GLU A 318 14.02 21.95 17.07
CA GLU A 318 15.32 22.42 17.55
C GLU A 318 15.99 23.33 16.51
N ASP A 319 16.05 22.89 15.25
CA ASP A 319 16.59 23.67 14.14
C ASP A 319 15.98 23.27 12.79
N LEU A 320 15.74 24.26 11.94
CA LEU A 320 15.44 24.08 10.52
C LEU A 320 16.26 25.10 9.74
N SER A 321 17.19 24.61 8.93
CA SER A 321 18.01 25.42 8.03
C SER A 321 17.60 25.16 6.59
N ILE A 322 17.41 26.21 5.81
CA ILE A 322 17.11 26.12 4.36
C ILE A 322 17.98 27.14 3.63
N VAL A 323 18.80 26.66 2.70
CA VAL A 323 19.60 27.47 1.79
C VAL A 323 19.09 27.27 0.38
N VAL A 324 18.83 28.37 -0.34
CA VAL A 324 18.37 28.38 -1.73
C VAL A 324 19.29 29.28 -2.53
N ASP A 325 20.01 28.71 -3.49
CA ASP A 325 20.85 29.42 -4.43
C ASP A 325 20.29 29.33 -5.84
N ARG A 326 20.05 30.48 -6.48
CA ARG A 326 19.59 30.55 -7.86
C ARG A 326 20.62 31.24 -8.73
N HIS A 327 21.06 30.52 -9.76
CA HIS A 327 21.98 31.02 -10.78
C HIS A 327 21.40 30.81 -12.18
N GLY A 328 20.70 31.84 -12.70
CA GLY A 328 20.03 31.75 -13.99
C GLY A 328 18.96 30.64 -14.00
N PRO A 329 19.06 29.60 -14.85
CA PRO A 329 18.09 28.49 -14.87
C PRO A 329 18.26 27.48 -13.75
N ARG A 330 19.42 27.49 -13.06
CA ARG A 330 19.73 26.53 -12.01
C ARG A 330 19.20 27.04 -10.67
N THR A 331 18.53 26.18 -9.93
CA THR A 331 18.22 26.40 -8.51
C THR A 331 18.76 25.22 -7.71
N ASP A 332 19.59 25.51 -6.72
CA ASP A 332 20.05 24.57 -5.69
C ASP A 332 19.30 24.91 -4.40
N VAL A 333 18.82 23.89 -3.70
CA VAL A 333 18.19 23.98 -2.38
C VAL A 333 18.92 22.98 -1.50
N GLU A 334 19.34 23.41 -0.32
CA GLU A 334 19.90 22.57 0.72
C GLU A 334 19.04 22.78 1.97
N TRP A 335 18.77 21.72 2.71
CA TRP A 335 17.97 21.80 3.92
C TRP A 335 18.49 20.85 5.00
N GLU A 336 18.33 21.25 6.24
CA GLU A 336 18.64 20.49 7.45
C GLU A 336 17.48 20.67 8.45
N LEU A 337 17.11 19.61 9.16
CA LEU A 337 16.01 19.58 10.12
C LEU A 337 16.44 18.76 11.34
N GLU A 338 16.16 19.30 12.52
CA GLU A 338 16.24 18.58 13.79
C GLU A 338 14.99 18.90 14.62
N ALA A 339 14.24 17.86 14.99
CA ALA A 339 13.08 17.98 15.85
C ALA A 339 13.01 16.84 16.88
N SER A 340 12.45 17.14 18.04
CA SER A 340 12.27 16.22 19.17
C SER A 340 10.80 16.17 19.62
N GLY A 341 10.41 15.11 20.34
CA GLY A 341 9.01 14.85 20.69
C GLY A 341 8.16 14.41 19.50
N TYR A 342 8.75 13.66 18.58
CA TYR A 342 8.07 13.12 17.39
C TYR A 342 7.13 11.95 17.74
N ASP A 343 7.44 11.20 18.79
CA ASP A 343 6.60 10.13 19.34
C ASP A 343 5.20 10.61 19.72
N GLU A 344 5.08 11.82 20.28
CA GLU A 344 3.80 12.45 20.59
C GLU A 344 2.96 12.72 19.33
N LEU A 345 3.60 13.07 18.22
CA LEU A 345 2.92 13.26 16.94
C LEU A 345 2.42 11.92 16.40
N VAL A 346 3.23 10.86 16.50
CA VAL A 346 2.81 9.50 16.13
C VAL A 346 1.60 9.08 16.97
N LEU A 347 1.66 9.20 18.30
CA LEU A 347 0.54 8.91 19.19
C LEU A 347 -0.71 9.71 18.82
N GLY A 348 -0.55 10.99 18.50
CA GLY A 348 -1.64 11.85 18.04
C GLY A 348 -2.35 11.38 16.79
N THR A 349 -1.60 10.87 15.80
CA THR A 349 -2.19 10.30 14.58
C THR A 349 -2.97 9.02 14.85
N VAL A 350 -2.53 8.22 15.82
CA VAL A 350 -3.28 7.01 16.22
C VAL A 350 -4.57 7.41 16.96
N GLU A 351 -4.52 8.38 17.87
CA GLU A 351 -5.71 8.88 18.59
C GLU A 351 -6.78 9.43 17.64
N ILE A 352 -6.37 10.05 16.53
CA ILE A 352 -7.31 10.50 15.48
C ILE A 352 -7.97 9.32 14.77
N ALA A 353 -7.25 8.21 14.59
CA ALA A 353 -7.87 7.01 14.08
C ALA A 353 -8.97 6.53 15.06
N GLU A 354 -8.75 6.57 16.38
CA GLU A 354 -9.78 6.21 17.39
C GLU A 354 -11.07 7.01 17.28
N SER A 355 -10.95 8.31 17.05
CA SER A 355 -12.11 9.22 17.08
C SER A 355 -13.07 9.02 15.91
N ILE A 356 -12.67 8.25 14.90
CA ILE A 356 -13.56 7.80 13.85
C ILE A 356 -14.51 6.76 14.47
N ASP A 357 -15.77 7.16 14.68
CA ASP A 357 -16.91 6.43 15.32
C ASP A 357 -17.19 4.99 14.78
N ALA A 358 -16.36 4.45 13.89
CA ALA A 358 -16.46 3.12 13.28
C ALA A 358 -15.50 2.08 13.88
N ILE A 359 -14.82 2.41 14.98
CA ILE A 359 -13.75 1.58 15.53
C ILE A 359 -14.24 0.72 16.71
N ASP A 360 -14.11 -0.61 16.57
CA ASP A 360 -14.44 -1.63 17.58
C ASP A 360 -13.51 -1.60 18.81
N ASP A 361 -13.97 -2.16 19.95
CA ASP A 361 -13.23 -2.25 21.23
C ASP A 361 -11.84 -2.91 21.08
N SER A 362 -11.62 -3.74 20.05
CA SER A 362 -10.35 -4.40 19.74
C SER A 362 -9.23 -3.45 19.30
N VAL A 363 -9.55 -2.19 19.00
CA VAL A 363 -8.56 -1.18 18.63
C VAL A 363 -8.03 -0.46 19.86
N VAL A 364 -8.78 -0.37 20.97
CA VAL A 364 -8.32 0.24 22.23
C VAL A 364 -7.10 -0.49 22.82
N ASP A 365 -7.09 -1.83 22.81
CA ASP A 365 -5.95 -2.62 23.29
C ASP A 365 -4.68 -2.40 22.44
N ARG A 366 -4.84 -2.06 21.15
CA ARG A 366 -3.73 -1.78 20.22
C ARG A 366 -3.01 -0.46 20.52
N PHE A 367 -3.63 0.46 21.25
CA PHE A 367 -2.97 1.72 21.63
C PHE A 367 -1.93 1.52 22.71
N ASP A 368 -2.22 0.65 23.67
CA ASP A 368 -1.26 0.30 24.71
C ASP A 368 -0.09 -0.46 24.09
N GLU A 369 -0.34 -1.31 23.08
CA GLU A 369 0.69 -1.95 22.27
C GLU A 369 1.54 -0.95 21.48
N ILE A 370 0.92 0.00 20.75
CA ILE A 370 1.65 1.03 20.00
C ILE A 370 2.49 1.90 20.94
N ARG A 371 1.92 2.33 22.07
CA ARG A 371 2.66 3.07 23.09
C ARG A 371 3.84 2.24 23.61
N ALA A 372 3.63 0.96 23.92
CA ALA A 372 4.69 0.05 24.34
C ALA A 372 5.79 -0.10 23.27
N THR A 373 5.44 -0.16 21.97
CA THR A 373 6.45 -0.20 20.90
C THR A 373 7.27 1.08 20.83
N LEU A 374 6.65 2.26 20.93
CA LEU A 374 7.35 3.55 20.93
C LEU A 374 8.26 3.68 22.15
N GLU A 375 7.77 3.29 23.34
CA GLU A 375 8.58 3.23 24.55
C GLU A 375 9.77 2.27 24.37
N THR A 376 9.54 1.10 23.77
CA THR A 376 10.58 0.09 23.51
C THR A 376 11.62 0.60 22.51
N ARG A 377 11.22 1.34 21.47
CA ARG A 377 12.16 2.00 20.53
C ARG A 377 13.09 2.94 21.27
N ASN A 378 12.54 3.77 22.16
CA ASN A 378 13.33 4.69 22.95
C ASN A 378 14.27 3.95 23.93
N GLN A 379 13.75 2.96 24.67
CA GLN A 379 14.53 2.15 25.62
C GLN A 379 15.70 1.42 24.95
N THR A 380 15.48 0.89 23.75
CA THR A 380 16.50 0.14 22.98
C THR A 380 17.39 1.03 22.12
N ASN A 381 17.13 2.35 22.08
CA ASN A 381 17.79 3.30 21.21
C ASN A 381 17.78 2.85 19.74
N LEU A 382 16.63 2.34 19.28
CA LEU A 382 16.44 1.99 17.89
C LEU A 382 16.69 3.23 17.03
N ARG A 383 17.54 3.10 16.02
CA ARG A 383 17.73 4.13 14.98
C ARG A 383 17.36 3.54 13.65
N GLN A 384 16.59 4.28 12.87
CA GLN A 384 16.25 3.92 11.51
C GLN A 384 16.70 5.05 10.60
N THR A 385 17.54 4.73 9.62
CA THR A 385 18.07 5.70 8.68
C THR A 385 17.51 5.38 7.30
N ALA A 386 16.88 6.36 6.67
CA ALA A 386 16.43 6.31 5.28
C ALA A 386 17.30 7.25 4.45
N THR A 387 17.83 6.76 3.33
CA THR A 387 18.59 7.58 2.38
C THR A 387 17.98 7.50 1.01
N TRP A 388 18.05 8.59 0.24
CA TRP A 388 17.58 8.60 -1.14
C TRP A 388 18.51 9.38 -2.05
N ASN A 389 18.48 9.01 -3.32
CA ASN A 389 19.06 9.74 -4.43
C ASN A 389 18.15 9.58 -5.64
N ALA A 390 17.62 10.65 -6.18
CA ALA A 390 16.78 10.59 -7.37
C ALA A 390 17.17 11.68 -8.37
N SER A 391 17.21 11.34 -9.65
CA SER A 391 17.36 12.27 -10.75
C SER A 391 16.34 12.01 -11.85
N VAL A 392 15.87 13.10 -12.43
CA VAL A 392 15.02 13.11 -13.61
C VAL A 392 15.67 14.00 -14.64
N GLU A 393 15.90 13.47 -15.84
CA GLU A 393 16.46 14.21 -16.97
C GLU A 393 15.53 14.13 -18.18
N ALA A 394 15.21 15.27 -18.78
CA ALA A 394 14.42 15.37 -19.99
C ALA A 394 15.27 15.94 -21.13
N ASP A 395 15.41 15.20 -22.23
CA ASP A 395 16.19 15.60 -23.41
C ASP A 395 15.32 16.14 -24.57
N GLY A 396 14.01 16.26 -24.33
CA GLY A 396 13.01 16.76 -25.27
C GLY A 396 12.38 15.69 -26.17
N ASN A 397 12.85 14.44 -26.11
CA ASN A 397 12.21 13.30 -26.75
C ASN A 397 11.91 12.14 -25.78
N ARG A 398 12.62 12.10 -24.66
CA ARG A 398 12.46 11.11 -23.59
C ARG A 398 12.74 11.74 -22.24
N THR A 399 12.20 11.12 -21.21
CA THR A 399 12.53 11.42 -19.82
C THR A 399 13.16 10.18 -19.21
N THR A 400 14.37 10.33 -18.68
CA THR A 400 15.07 9.31 -17.90
C THR A 400 14.90 9.63 -16.42
N ILE A 401 14.64 8.60 -15.63
CA ILE A 401 14.44 8.65 -14.19
C ILE A 401 15.41 7.64 -13.61
N ASP A 402 16.22 8.06 -12.65
CA ASP A 402 17.11 7.20 -11.87
C ASP A 402 16.80 7.49 -10.40
N ALA A 403 16.51 6.48 -9.61
CA ALA A 403 16.19 6.64 -8.20
C ALA A 403 16.73 5.45 -7.39
N THR A 404 17.43 5.76 -6.31
CA THR A 404 17.85 4.81 -5.28
C THR A 404 17.26 5.26 -3.95
N TRP A 405 16.74 4.30 -3.19
CA TRP A 405 16.24 4.48 -1.83
C TRP A 405 16.77 3.33 -0.98
N SER A 406 17.28 3.62 0.21
CA SER A 406 17.65 2.59 1.16
C SER A 406 17.12 2.90 2.55
N THR A 407 16.80 1.86 3.31
CA THR A 407 16.54 1.96 4.75
C THR A 407 17.40 0.96 5.49
N ASP A 408 17.88 1.36 6.65
CA ASP A 408 18.69 0.53 7.53
C ASP A 408 18.32 0.81 8.99
N SER A 409 18.40 -0.21 9.84
CA SER A 409 18.10 -0.09 11.26
C SER A 409 19.29 -0.49 12.14
N GLU A 410 19.64 0.35 13.12
CA GLU A 410 20.60 0.03 14.18
C GLU A 410 19.87 -0.36 15.47
N ASN A 411 20.45 -1.30 16.24
CA ASN A 411 19.87 -1.88 17.46
C ASN A 411 18.56 -2.67 17.24
N TRP A 412 18.24 -3.02 15.99
CA TRP A 412 17.04 -3.79 15.64
C TRP A 412 16.88 -5.10 16.43
N GLN A 413 17.93 -5.93 16.49
CA GLN A 413 17.89 -7.18 17.27
C GLN A 413 17.59 -6.97 18.77
N THR A 414 18.03 -5.84 19.34
CA THR A 414 17.75 -5.53 20.75
C THR A 414 16.29 -5.11 20.91
N TYR A 415 15.77 -4.36 19.94
CA TYR A 415 14.38 -3.94 19.87
C TYR A 415 13.42 -5.14 19.72
N THR A 416 13.66 -6.04 18.77
CA THR A 416 12.83 -7.25 18.57
C THR A 416 12.86 -8.18 19.78
N ALA A 417 14.03 -8.39 20.40
CA ALA A 417 14.15 -9.21 21.61
C ALA A 417 13.40 -8.61 22.82
N GLU A 418 13.32 -7.28 22.93
CA GLU A 418 12.57 -6.63 24.01
C GLU A 418 11.06 -6.64 23.75
N LEU A 419 10.62 -6.67 22.48
CA LEU A 419 9.23 -6.90 22.12
C LEU A 419 8.80 -8.34 22.38
N GLU A 420 9.63 -9.33 22.02
CA GLU A 420 9.39 -10.74 22.36
C GLU A 420 9.28 -10.94 23.88
N ALA A 421 10.13 -10.26 24.66
CA ALA A 421 10.06 -10.30 26.12
C ALA A 421 8.77 -9.67 26.70
N GLN A 422 8.08 -8.85 25.91
CA GLN A 422 6.83 -8.20 26.25
C GLN A 422 5.60 -8.87 25.60
N GLU A 423 5.79 -10.00 24.87
CA GLU A 423 4.73 -10.69 24.14
C GLU A 423 4.10 -9.78 23.05
N LEU A 424 4.94 -8.99 22.37
CA LEU A 424 4.60 -8.01 21.33
C LEU A 424 5.30 -8.30 19.99
N GLU A 425 5.90 -9.48 19.83
CA GLU A 425 6.64 -9.89 18.62
C GLU A 425 5.76 -9.92 17.37
N SER A 426 4.47 -10.26 17.52
CA SER A 426 3.51 -10.29 16.41
C SER A 426 3.30 -8.92 15.74
N LEU A 427 3.64 -7.82 16.42
CA LEU A 427 3.55 -6.47 15.85
C LEU A 427 4.58 -6.24 14.73
N ILE A 428 5.62 -7.06 14.66
CA ILE A 428 6.70 -6.94 13.67
C ILE A 428 6.76 -8.23 12.87
N PRO A 429 6.11 -8.28 11.70
CA PRO A 429 6.20 -9.44 10.85
C PRO A 429 7.64 -9.63 10.37
N GLU A 430 8.05 -10.88 10.26
CA GLU A 430 9.23 -11.20 9.46
C GLU A 430 8.82 -11.12 8.00
N THR A 431 9.58 -10.39 7.19
CA THR A 431 9.26 -10.16 5.78
C THR A 431 10.55 -10.15 4.96
N THR A 432 10.57 -10.96 3.91
CA THR A 432 11.58 -10.87 2.86
C THR A 432 10.90 -10.68 1.52
N ALA A 433 11.38 -9.73 0.73
CA ALA A 433 10.87 -9.52 -0.61
C ALA A 433 12.01 -9.18 -1.57
N THR A 434 11.99 -9.77 -2.76
CA THR A 434 12.82 -9.37 -3.89
C THR A 434 11.94 -9.10 -5.09
N VAL A 435 12.17 -7.99 -5.78
CA VAL A 435 11.48 -7.66 -7.03
C VAL A 435 12.51 -7.21 -8.05
N ASP A 436 12.58 -7.91 -9.17
CA ASP A 436 13.39 -7.59 -10.33
C ASP A 436 12.46 -7.26 -11.50
N ALA A 437 12.50 -6.04 -12.02
CA ALA A 437 11.78 -5.69 -13.23
C ALA A 437 12.71 -5.12 -14.29
N LYS A 438 12.61 -5.66 -15.51
CA LYS A 438 13.50 -5.29 -16.60
C LYS A 438 12.80 -5.29 -17.94
N THR A 439 13.06 -4.27 -18.75
CA THR A 439 12.67 -4.29 -20.16
C THR A 439 13.63 -5.18 -20.96
N THR A 440 13.08 -6.18 -21.63
CA THR A 440 13.80 -7.14 -22.48
C THR A 440 13.32 -7.06 -23.93
N ALA A 441 13.82 -7.97 -24.78
CA ALA A 441 13.36 -8.05 -26.17
C ALA A 441 11.91 -8.56 -26.29
N ASP A 442 11.44 -9.30 -25.30
CA ASP A 442 10.14 -9.97 -25.30
C ASP A 442 9.05 -9.12 -24.61
N GLY A 443 9.44 -8.12 -23.81
CA GLY A 443 8.52 -7.21 -23.12
C GLY A 443 9.13 -6.64 -21.86
N LEU A 444 8.28 -6.21 -20.93
CA LEU A 444 8.68 -5.93 -19.55
C LEU A 444 8.57 -7.23 -18.74
N GLU A 445 9.71 -7.75 -18.30
CA GLU A 445 9.83 -8.89 -17.39
C GLU A 445 9.77 -8.39 -15.94
N LEU A 446 9.06 -9.12 -15.09
CA LEU A 446 8.90 -8.88 -13.66
C LEU A 446 9.04 -10.23 -12.96
N VAL A 447 10.10 -10.40 -12.18
CA VAL A 447 10.30 -11.55 -11.31
C VAL A 447 10.20 -11.05 -9.89
N TYR A 448 9.44 -11.75 -9.05
CA TYR A 448 9.35 -11.41 -7.64
C TYR A 448 9.28 -12.65 -6.76
N ASP A 449 9.72 -12.47 -5.53
CA ASP A 449 9.65 -13.44 -4.44
C ASP A 449 9.32 -12.65 -3.17
N TYR A 450 8.32 -13.10 -2.43
CA TYR A 450 7.80 -12.46 -1.24
C TYR A 450 7.50 -13.54 -0.22
N GLU A 451 7.94 -13.34 1.01
CA GLU A 451 7.64 -14.20 2.13
C GLU A 451 7.37 -13.32 3.34
N THR A 452 6.31 -13.60 4.07
CA THR A 452 6.06 -12.99 5.36
C THR A 452 5.53 -13.99 6.37
N THR A 453 5.97 -13.86 7.62
CA THR A 453 5.47 -14.61 8.75
C THR A 453 4.83 -13.62 9.72
N ALA A 454 3.55 -13.80 9.98
CA ALA A 454 2.73 -12.95 10.83
C ALA A 454 1.42 -13.64 11.19
N ASP A 455 0.83 -13.26 12.31
CA ASP A 455 -0.55 -13.62 12.61
C ASP A 455 -1.47 -13.10 11.49
N SER A 456 -2.29 -13.98 10.91
CA SER A 456 -3.17 -13.66 9.76
C SER A 456 -2.40 -13.02 8.59
N ALA A 457 -1.21 -13.54 8.30
CA ALA A 457 -0.30 -13.03 7.25
C ALA A 457 -1.01 -12.78 5.91
N LEU A 458 -1.96 -13.65 5.52
CA LEU A 458 -2.70 -13.51 4.27
C LEU A 458 -3.68 -12.33 4.29
N ASP A 459 -4.49 -12.19 5.34
CA ASP A 459 -5.40 -11.05 5.47
C ASP A 459 -4.67 -9.72 5.47
N ARG A 460 -3.51 -9.68 6.14
CA ARG A 460 -2.63 -8.53 6.13
C ARG A 460 -2.12 -8.23 4.72
N THR A 461 -1.58 -9.23 4.03
CA THR A 461 -1.08 -9.09 2.65
C THR A 461 -2.18 -8.59 1.71
N LEU A 462 -3.40 -9.13 1.83
CA LEU A 462 -4.54 -8.72 1.00
C LEU A 462 -5.01 -7.30 1.30
N THR A 463 -4.99 -6.90 2.58
CA THR A 463 -5.32 -5.53 3.00
C THR A 463 -4.28 -4.52 2.49
N GLU A 464 -3.00 -4.85 2.58
CA GLU A 464 -1.91 -4.04 2.04
C GLU A 464 -2.02 -3.91 0.51
N LEU A 465 -2.35 -5.01 -0.19
CA LEU A 465 -2.56 -5.01 -1.64
C LEU A 465 -3.75 -4.14 -2.08
N GLU A 466 -4.84 -4.17 -1.31
CA GLU A 466 -6.05 -3.36 -1.54
C GLU A 466 -5.80 -1.87 -1.41
N GLY A 467 -5.09 -1.47 -0.35
CA GLY A 467 -4.74 -0.07 -0.13
C GLY A 467 -3.82 0.47 -1.22
N ALA A 468 -2.95 -0.38 -1.76
CA ALA A 468 -1.95 0.04 -2.73
C ALA A 468 -2.45 0.12 -4.18
N THR A 469 -3.50 -0.61 -4.56
CA THR A 469 -3.87 -0.80 -5.98
C THR A 469 -5.27 -0.32 -6.33
N THR A 470 -5.36 0.78 -7.09
CA THR A 470 -6.62 1.15 -7.77
C THR A 470 -6.85 0.19 -8.95
N GLY A 471 -7.54 -0.93 -8.72
CA GLY A 471 -7.96 -1.87 -9.76
C GLY A 471 -7.60 -3.34 -9.56
N ALA A 472 -6.96 -3.73 -8.44
CA ALA A 472 -6.81 -5.14 -8.10
C ALA A 472 -7.99 -5.69 -7.28
N SER A 473 -9.07 -4.92 -7.11
CA SER A 473 -10.24 -5.30 -6.31
C SER A 473 -10.82 -6.65 -6.69
N ASP A 474 -10.84 -6.96 -7.98
CA ASP A 474 -11.44 -8.20 -8.48
C ASP A 474 -10.54 -9.41 -8.17
N VAL A 475 -9.22 -9.24 -8.25
CA VAL A 475 -8.23 -10.27 -7.88
C VAL A 475 -8.22 -10.47 -6.37
N VAL A 476 -8.17 -9.38 -5.59
CA VAL A 476 -8.20 -9.45 -4.12
C VAL A 476 -9.51 -10.09 -3.63
N ALA A 477 -10.65 -9.72 -4.21
CA ALA A 477 -11.93 -10.34 -3.89
C ALA A 477 -11.93 -11.85 -4.18
N SER A 478 -11.40 -12.27 -5.34
CA SER A 478 -11.28 -13.69 -5.71
C SER A 478 -10.34 -14.45 -4.75
N THR A 479 -9.22 -13.85 -4.36
CA THR A 479 -8.28 -14.46 -3.41
C THR A 479 -8.88 -14.56 -2.01
N ARG A 480 -9.63 -13.54 -1.55
CA ARG A 480 -10.37 -13.62 -0.28
C ARG A 480 -11.41 -14.71 -0.29
N GLU A 481 -12.13 -14.86 -1.38
CA GLU A 481 -13.14 -15.91 -1.53
C GLU A 481 -12.53 -17.31 -1.45
N LEU A 482 -11.39 -17.53 -2.11
CA LEU A 482 -10.64 -18.78 -1.96
C LEU A 482 -10.10 -18.97 -0.54
N HIS A 483 -9.65 -17.90 0.10
CA HIS A 483 -9.20 -17.95 1.50
C HIS A 483 -10.35 -18.30 2.45
N GLU A 484 -11.53 -17.70 2.28
CA GLU A 484 -12.73 -18.03 3.04
C GLU A 484 -13.13 -19.50 2.85
N LEU A 485 -13.05 -20.01 1.61
CA LEU A 485 -13.35 -21.42 1.30
C LEU A 485 -12.36 -22.39 1.96
N PHE A 486 -11.10 -21.99 2.10
CA PHE A 486 -10.03 -22.78 2.73
C PHE A 486 -9.66 -22.30 4.13
N ARG A 487 -10.54 -21.56 4.82
CA ARG A 487 -10.20 -20.93 6.11
C ARG A 487 -9.74 -21.93 7.17
N THR A 488 -10.26 -23.15 7.14
CA THR A 488 -9.89 -24.24 8.07
C THR A 488 -8.71 -25.08 7.60
N ALA A 489 -8.12 -24.74 6.45
CA ALA A 489 -6.93 -25.42 5.97
C ALA A 489 -5.71 -25.00 6.77
N GLU A 490 -4.83 -25.96 7.04
CA GLU A 490 -3.53 -25.72 7.66
C GLU A 490 -2.50 -25.30 6.61
N LEU A 491 -2.68 -25.80 5.37
CA LEU A 491 -1.84 -25.48 4.24
C LEU A 491 -2.72 -25.24 3.02
N THR A 492 -2.50 -24.11 2.35
CA THR A 492 -3.10 -23.78 1.06
C THR A 492 -2.02 -23.38 0.07
N LYS A 493 -2.16 -23.83 -1.17
CA LYS A 493 -1.33 -23.40 -2.29
C LYS A 493 -2.20 -23.10 -3.49
N ALA A 494 -1.89 -22.03 -4.19
CA ALA A 494 -2.50 -21.64 -5.44
C ALA A 494 -1.43 -21.28 -6.47
N GLU A 495 -1.62 -21.71 -7.71
CA GLU A 495 -0.77 -21.39 -8.84
C GLU A 495 -1.66 -20.85 -9.98
N MET A 496 -1.32 -19.68 -10.48
CA MET A 496 -1.97 -19.04 -11.59
C MET A 496 -1.01 -18.96 -12.76
N THR A 497 -1.32 -19.68 -13.84
CA THR A 497 -0.62 -19.59 -15.12
C THR A 497 -1.39 -18.65 -16.05
N ILE A 498 -0.71 -17.70 -16.67
CA ILE A 498 -1.28 -16.75 -17.63
C ILE A 498 -0.59 -16.94 -18.98
N ASP A 499 -1.36 -17.16 -20.04
CA ASP A 499 -0.86 -17.18 -21.41
C ASP A 499 -1.74 -16.29 -22.31
N ASN A 500 -1.27 -15.05 -22.52
CA ASN A 500 -1.78 -14.12 -23.50
C ASN A 500 -3.32 -14.02 -23.56
N GLY A 501 -3.93 -13.67 -22.43
CA GLY A 501 -5.38 -13.48 -22.30
C GLY A 501 -6.16 -14.72 -21.84
N THR A 502 -5.51 -15.89 -21.76
CA THR A 502 -6.03 -17.07 -21.06
C THR A 502 -5.33 -17.25 -19.72
N SER A 503 -6.04 -17.82 -18.76
CA SER A 503 -5.50 -18.14 -17.44
C SER A 503 -5.97 -19.51 -16.97
N GLU A 504 -5.08 -20.20 -16.28
CA GLU A 504 -5.38 -21.39 -15.50
C GLU A 504 -5.03 -21.11 -14.04
N LEU A 505 -5.95 -21.42 -13.12
CA LEU A 505 -5.75 -21.32 -11.68
C LEU A 505 -5.90 -22.72 -11.10
N GLU A 506 -4.83 -23.28 -10.56
CA GLU A 506 -4.81 -24.53 -9.80
C GLU A 506 -4.62 -24.20 -8.32
N ALA A 507 -5.49 -24.69 -7.44
CA ALA A 507 -5.36 -24.50 -6.01
C ALA A 507 -5.63 -25.80 -5.26
N ALA A 508 -4.98 -25.96 -4.12
CA ALA A 508 -5.15 -27.09 -3.24
C ALA A 508 -5.06 -26.65 -1.79
N ALA A 509 -5.73 -27.40 -0.91
CA ALA A 509 -5.66 -27.19 0.52
C ALA A 509 -5.68 -28.52 1.27
N ALA A 510 -5.05 -28.54 2.45
CA ALA A 510 -5.03 -29.69 3.35
C ALA A 510 -5.39 -29.27 4.77
N THR A 511 -6.11 -30.14 5.47
CA THR A 511 -6.45 -29.99 6.90
C THR A 511 -6.33 -31.33 7.61
N SER A 512 -5.75 -31.34 8.81
CA SER A 512 -5.66 -32.53 9.65
C SER A 512 -6.98 -32.95 10.29
N ASP A 513 -7.92 -32.00 10.47
CA ASP A 513 -9.22 -32.24 11.12
C ASP A 513 -10.28 -32.86 10.18
N GLY A 514 -9.97 -32.99 8.88
CA GLY A 514 -10.83 -33.65 7.90
C GLY A 514 -12.15 -32.91 7.61
N SER A 515 -12.34 -31.68 8.09
CA SER A 515 -13.55 -30.89 7.81
C SER A 515 -13.23 -29.52 7.25
N PHE A 516 -13.72 -29.24 6.05
CA PHE A 516 -13.79 -27.90 5.49
C PHE A 516 -15.11 -27.24 5.88
N ASP A 517 -15.09 -25.97 6.26
CA ASP A 517 -16.31 -25.22 6.58
C ASP A 517 -17.30 -25.18 5.41
N ALA A 518 -16.83 -25.22 4.17
CA ALA A 518 -17.68 -25.31 2.98
C ALA A 518 -18.52 -26.62 2.90
N LEU A 519 -18.14 -27.67 3.64
CA LEU A 519 -18.90 -28.91 3.78
C LEU A 519 -19.94 -28.85 4.91
N SER A 520 -20.06 -27.73 5.63
CA SER A 520 -21.09 -27.50 6.64
C SER A 520 -22.53 -27.51 6.09
N ILE A 521 -22.71 -27.60 4.76
CA ILE A 521 -23.91 -28.10 4.08
C ILE A 521 -24.45 -29.40 4.73
N ALA A 522 -23.58 -30.20 5.36
CA ALA A 522 -23.91 -31.41 6.08
C ALA A 522 -24.44 -31.21 7.52
N ASN A 523 -24.21 -30.06 8.16
CA ASN A 523 -24.51 -29.88 9.60
C ASN A 523 -26.00 -29.66 9.92
N ASP A 524 -26.80 -29.24 8.93
CA ASP A 524 -28.26 -29.09 9.07
C ASP A 524 -29.07 -30.28 8.52
N SER A 525 -28.40 -31.30 7.95
CA SER A 525 -29.03 -32.49 7.36
C SER A 525 -28.65 -33.78 8.10
N GLU A 526 -29.51 -34.81 8.11
CA GLU A 526 -29.16 -36.15 8.64
C GLU A 526 -28.18 -36.92 7.71
N LEU A 527 -27.44 -36.21 6.83
CA LEU A 527 -26.54 -36.78 5.83
C LEU A 527 -25.10 -36.75 6.30
N SER A 528 -24.41 -37.89 6.22
CA SER A 528 -22.96 -37.98 6.42
C SER A 528 -22.25 -37.69 5.10
N VAL A 529 -22.10 -36.42 4.75
CA VAL A 529 -21.39 -36.01 3.53
C VAL A 529 -19.89 -36.28 3.70
N THR A 530 -19.30 -37.02 2.76
CA THR A 530 -17.87 -37.36 2.77
C THR A 530 -17.08 -36.70 1.65
N ALA A 531 -17.75 -36.26 0.58
CA ALA A 531 -17.12 -35.50 -0.48
C ALA A 531 -18.12 -34.63 -1.25
N VAL A 532 -17.63 -33.52 -1.80
CA VAL A 532 -18.36 -32.65 -2.73
C VAL A 532 -17.51 -32.41 -3.96
N TYR A 533 -18.11 -32.57 -5.13
CA TYR A 533 -17.50 -32.30 -6.42
C TYR A 533 -18.37 -31.32 -7.20
N VAL A 534 -17.77 -30.24 -7.67
CA VAL A 534 -18.40 -29.23 -8.51
C VAL A 534 -17.70 -29.24 -9.85
N GLU A 535 -18.45 -29.35 -10.93
CA GLU A 535 -17.98 -29.15 -12.29
C GLU A 535 -18.80 -28.02 -12.92
N SER A 536 -18.15 -26.95 -13.35
CA SER A 536 -18.79 -25.80 -13.98
C SER A 536 -18.35 -25.67 -15.43
N ASN A 537 -19.33 -25.49 -16.31
CA ASN A 537 -19.15 -25.15 -17.72
C ASN A 537 -19.85 -23.83 -18.05
N ASN A 538 -19.74 -23.36 -19.28
CA ASN A 538 -20.30 -22.06 -19.73
C ASN A 538 -21.82 -21.83 -19.44
N ASP A 539 -22.62 -22.89 -19.33
CA ASP A 539 -24.08 -22.80 -19.28
C ASP A 539 -24.70 -23.42 -18.01
N SER A 540 -23.92 -24.19 -17.25
CA SER A 540 -24.41 -24.98 -16.11
C SER A 540 -23.30 -25.45 -15.18
N SER A 541 -23.62 -25.61 -13.91
CA SER A 541 -22.78 -26.29 -12.93
C SER A 541 -23.46 -27.59 -12.51
N THR A 542 -22.70 -28.67 -12.40
CA THR A 542 -23.11 -29.94 -11.82
C THR A 542 -22.44 -30.10 -10.47
N VAL A 543 -23.23 -30.31 -9.43
CA VAL A 543 -22.71 -30.60 -8.09
C VAL A 543 -23.06 -32.02 -7.68
N SER A 544 -22.04 -32.80 -7.35
CA SER A 544 -22.15 -34.18 -6.86
C SER A 544 -21.77 -34.22 -5.39
N VAL A 545 -22.72 -34.60 -4.55
CA VAL A 545 -22.52 -34.78 -3.10
C VAL A 545 -22.48 -36.26 -2.79
N VAL A 546 -21.36 -36.72 -2.22
CA VAL A 546 -21.18 -38.12 -1.79
C VAL A 546 -21.58 -38.23 -0.32
N ALA A 547 -22.54 -39.11 -0.03
CA ALA A 547 -23.03 -39.35 1.32
C ALA A 547 -22.83 -40.82 1.71
N ASP A 548 -22.11 -41.04 2.81
CA ASP A 548 -22.01 -42.35 3.47
C ASP A 548 -23.32 -42.67 4.20
N GLY A 549 -23.75 -43.93 4.13
CA GLY A 549 -24.91 -44.39 4.88
C GLY A 549 -26.22 -43.70 4.47
N PHE A 550 -26.31 -43.22 3.22
CA PHE A 550 -27.52 -42.60 2.67
C PHE A 550 -28.74 -43.52 2.79
N VAL A 551 -28.58 -44.84 2.80
CA VAL A 551 -29.58 -45.84 3.15
C VAL A 551 -28.87 -47.05 3.76
N THR A 552 -29.60 -48.03 4.26
CA THR A 552 -28.98 -49.29 4.71
C THR A 552 -28.47 -50.12 3.53
N ALA A 553 -27.47 -50.95 3.77
CA ALA A 553 -26.96 -51.93 2.79
C ALA A 553 -28.09 -52.81 2.22
N ASP A 554 -27.92 -53.25 0.97
CA ASP A 554 -28.96 -53.86 0.12
C ASP A 554 -30.21 -52.97 -0.04
N PRO A 555 -30.04 -51.73 -0.54
CA PRO A 555 -31.09 -50.73 -0.51
C PRO A 555 -32.27 -51.08 -1.42
N THR A 556 -33.47 -50.73 -0.98
CA THR A 556 -34.68 -50.77 -1.80
C THR A 556 -35.02 -49.38 -2.32
N GLU A 557 -35.58 -49.30 -3.54
CA GLU A 557 -36.01 -48.01 -4.12
C GLU A 557 -37.01 -47.27 -3.21
N THR A 558 -37.81 -48.00 -2.44
CA THR A 558 -38.72 -47.41 -1.45
C THR A 558 -38.00 -46.74 -0.29
N GLU A 559 -36.88 -47.28 0.18
CA GLU A 559 -36.07 -46.65 1.24
C GLU A 559 -35.41 -45.36 0.73
N VAL A 560 -34.90 -45.40 -0.49
CA VAL A 560 -34.29 -44.24 -1.17
C VAL A 560 -35.33 -43.13 -1.39
N ARG A 561 -36.51 -43.47 -1.92
CA ARG A 561 -37.63 -42.53 -2.16
C ARG A 561 -38.28 -41.97 -0.89
N ASN A 562 -37.94 -42.49 0.29
CA ASN A 562 -38.41 -41.96 1.57
C ASN A 562 -37.44 -40.93 2.18
N ARG A 563 -36.27 -40.70 1.56
CA ARG A 563 -35.34 -39.65 1.97
C ARG A 563 -35.86 -38.28 1.55
N GLU A 564 -35.59 -37.27 2.38
CA GLU A 564 -36.08 -35.91 2.17
C GLU A 564 -35.53 -35.28 0.89
N GLN A 565 -34.32 -35.69 0.49
CA GLN A 565 -33.62 -35.28 -0.72
C GLN A 565 -34.14 -35.92 -2.00
N VAL A 566 -35.16 -36.80 -1.93
CA VAL A 566 -35.69 -37.54 -3.07
C VAL A 566 -37.17 -37.25 -3.26
N GLU A 567 -37.47 -36.38 -4.23
CA GLU A 567 -38.85 -36.06 -4.60
C GLU A 567 -39.39 -36.94 -5.72
N THR A 568 -40.62 -36.65 -6.15
CA THR A 568 -41.26 -37.37 -7.28
C THR A 568 -40.57 -37.07 -8.61
N GLU A 569 -39.94 -35.90 -8.72
CA GLU A 569 -39.25 -35.45 -9.93
C GLU A 569 -37.78 -35.91 -9.99
N THR A 570 -37.21 -36.36 -8.86
CA THR A 570 -35.86 -36.92 -8.78
C THR A 570 -35.75 -38.24 -9.53
N ASP A 571 -34.75 -38.37 -10.38
CA ASP A 571 -34.40 -39.63 -11.04
C ASP A 571 -33.52 -40.49 -10.12
N VAL A 572 -33.95 -41.73 -9.86
CA VAL A 572 -33.28 -42.64 -8.91
C VAL A 572 -32.68 -43.81 -9.66
N HIS A 573 -31.38 -44.05 -9.44
CA HIS A 573 -30.61 -45.13 -10.05
C HIS A 573 -30.16 -46.12 -8.98
N MET A 574 -30.79 -47.30 -8.93
CA MET A 574 -30.47 -48.34 -7.96
C MET A 574 -29.19 -49.13 -8.34
N PRO A 575 -28.60 -49.90 -7.41
CA PRO A 575 -27.40 -50.69 -7.71
C PRO A 575 -27.58 -51.60 -8.94
N GLY A 576 -26.68 -51.46 -9.91
CA GLY A 576 -26.70 -52.20 -11.18
C GLY A 576 -27.56 -51.60 -12.29
N GLU A 577 -28.22 -50.46 -12.04
CA GLU A 577 -28.95 -49.67 -13.05
C GLU A 577 -28.09 -48.57 -13.69
N TRP A 578 -26.92 -48.30 -13.10
CA TRP A 578 -25.95 -47.32 -13.57
C TRP A 578 -24.55 -47.96 -13.74
N ASP A 579 -23.77 -47.42 -14.67
CA ASP A 579 -22.38 -47.82 -15.00
C ASP A 579 -21.58 -46.55 -15.35
N ARG A 580 -21.52 -45.63 -14.38
CA ARG A 580 -20.85 -44.33 -14.48
C ARG A 580 -19.81 -44.23 -13.38
N GLU A 581 -18.65 -43.66 -13.69
CA GLU A 581 -17.66 -43.29 -12.69
C GLU A 581 -17.95 -41.87 -12.20
N PHE A 582 -17.92 -41.67 -10.89
CA PHE A 582 -18.02 -40.36 -10.28
C PHE A 582 -16.63 -39.75 -10.07
N PRO A 583 -16.52 -38.40 -10.14
CA PRO A 583 -15.26 -37.72 -9.86
C PRO A 583 -14.70 -38.09 -8.49
N ARG A 584 -13.36 -38.12 -8.39
CA ARG A 584 -12.62 -38.33 -7.15
C ARG A 584 -11.42 -37.40 -7.10
N ILE A 585 -11.02 -36.97 -5.90
CA ILE A 585 -9.76 -36.25 -5.73
C ILE A 585 -8.61 -37.19 -6.08
N ASP A 586 -7.67 -36.68 -6.89
CA ASP A 586 -6.39 -37.34 -7.14
C ASP A 586 -5.43 -36.95 -6.01
N THR A 587 -5.45 -37.74 -4.93
CA THR A 587 -4.68 -37.44 -3.70
C THR A 587 -3.18 -37.34 -3.98
N GLU A 588 -2.64 -38.21 -4.85
CA GLU A 588 -1.22 -38.18 -5.21
C GLU A 588 -0.86 -36.86 -5.93
N ARG A 589 -1.74 -36.37 -6.81
CA ARG A 589 -1.56 -35.06 -7.46
C ARG A 589 -1.60 -33.93 -6.43
N VAL A 590 -2.60 -33.93 -5.56
CA VAL A 590 -2.80 -32.86 -4.55
C VAL A 590 -1.62 -32.80 -3.59
N GLU A 591 -1.17 -33.94 -3.06
CA GLU A 591 0.01 -34.03 -2.19
C GLU A 591 1.29 -33.55 -2.90
N THR A 592 1.47 -33.96 -4.16
CA THR A 592 2.61 -33.50 -4.97
C THR A 592 2.57 -31.99 -5.20
N PHE A 593 1.38 -31.43 -5.44
CA PHE A 593 1.20 -30.00 -5.66
C PHE A 593 1.45 -29.20 -4.38
N LEU A 594 0.92 -29.63 -3.24
CA LEU A 594 1.16 -29.05 -1.91
C LEU A 594 2.61 -29.23 -1.43
N GLY A 595 3.32 -30.23 -1.94
CA GLY A 595 4.72 -30.50 -1.58
C GLY A 595 4.89 -31.17 -0.21
N THR A 596 3.86 -31.88 0.26
CA THR A 596 3.82 -32.54 1.58
C THR A 596 3.82 -34.06 1.48
N ASP A 597 4.58 -34.73 2.37
CA ASP A 597 4.46 -36.17 2.66
C ASP A 597 3.67 -36.33 3.97
N LEU A 598 2.40 -36.75 3.92
CA LEU A 598 1.52 -36.85 5.10
C LEU A 598 1.70 -38.22 5.81
N ASP A 599 2.74 -38.37 6.63
CA ASP A 599 2.79 -39.41 7.67
C ASP A 599 2.55 -38.74 9.05
N SER A 600 1.41 -39.08 9.65
CA SER A 600 0.79 -38.50 10.86
C SER A 600 1.51 -38.78 12.19
N GLU A 601 1.73 -37.76 13.03
CA GLU A 601 1.38 -37.67 14.47
C GLU A 601 2.06 -36.46 15.18
N ASP A 602 1.34 -35.90 16.16
CA ASP A 602 1.62 -34.82 17.13
C ASP A 602 1.54 -33.35 16.66
N GLU A 603 1.00 -32.36 17.39
CA GLU A 603 0.08 -32.19 18.54
C GLU A 603 0.14 -30.68 18.93
N GLY A 604 -0.85 -29.85 18.55
CA GLY A 604 -1.49 -28.80 19.37
C GLY A 604 -0.83 -27.43 19.64
N GLY A 605 -1.63 -26.37 19.45
CA GLY A 605 -1.52 -25.05 20.12
C GLY A 605 -2.58 -24.05 19.64
N ASP A 606 -3.38 -23.48 20.56
CA ASP A 606 -4.61 -22.69 20.34
C ASP A 606 -4.43 -21.19 19.96
N ASP A 607 -5.49 -20.66 19.34
CA ASP A 607 -5.87 -19.29 18.87
C ASP A 607 -5.37 -18.03 19.62
N ASP A 608 -5.10 -16.96 18.84
CA ASP A 608 -5.48 -15.57 19.18
C ASP A 608 -5.53 -14.66 17.92
N GLU A 609 -6.65 -13.95 17.71
CA GLU A 609 -6.90 -13.02 16.59
C GLU A 609 -6.29 -11.62 16.86
N ARG A 610 -5.31 -11.15 16.06
CA ARG A 610 -4.85 -9.74 16.07
C ARG A 610 -4.50 -9.21 14.67
N THR A 611 -5.13 -8.08 14.30
CA THR A 611 -4.92 -7.38 13.02
C THR A 611 -3.87 -6.28 13.19
N ASN A 612 -2.77 -6.35 12.43
CA ASN A 612 -1.66 -5.41 12.50
C ASN A 612 -1.73 -4.33 11.42
N ILE A 613 -1.68 -3.07 11.84
CA ILE A 613 -1.68 -1.87 11.00
C ILE A 613 -0.30 -1.23 11.09
N VAL A 614 0.41 -1.11 9.96
CA VAL A 614 1.62 -0.27 9.86
C VAL A 614 1.22 1.07 9.27
N MET A 615 1.51 2.14 10.00
CA MET A 615 1.03 3.50 9.76
C MET A 615 2.07 4.36 9.01
N VAL A 616 1.53 5.17 8.10
CA VAL A 616 2.21 6.06 7.14
C VAL A 616 2.88 7.24 7.84
N VAL A 617 4.18 7.45 7.63
CA VAL A 617 4.77 8.79 7.78
C VAL A 617 5.75 9.08 6.65
N SER A 618 5.25 9.71 5.59
CA SER A 618 6.08 10.30 4.53
C SER A 618 5.61 11.69 4.07
N VAL A 619 4.68 12.32 4.81
CA VAL A 619 4.02 13.57 4.39
C VAL A 619 4.79 14.85 4.76
N LEU A 620 5.64 14.85 5.80
CA LEU A 620 6.20 16.10 6.34
C LEU A 620 7.40 16.67 5.56
N VAL A 621 8.26 15.84 4.96
CA VAL A 621 9.47 16.33 4.26
C VAL A 621 9.16 16.78 2.82
N ALA A 622 8.15 16.18 2.16
CA ALA A 622 7.66 16.62 0.84
C ALA A 622 6.88 17.95 0.88
N LEU A 623 6.38 18.33 2.07
CA LEU A 623 5.64 19.57 2.30
C LEU A 623 6.54 20.80 2.45
N GLY A 624 7.74 20.65 3.02
CA GLY A 624 8.69 21.76 3.20
C GLY A 624 9.27 22.29 1.87
N THR A 625 9.68 21.39 0.97
CA THR A 625 10.43 21.75 -0.25
C THR A 625 9.53 22.17 -1.41
N VAL A 626 8.39 21.50 -1.65
CA VAL A 626 7.50 21.82 -2.80
C VAL A 626 6.71 23.12 -2.59
N THR A 627 6.34 23.45 -1.35
CA THR A 627 5.57 24.66 -1.05
C THR A 627 6.43 25.91 -1.12
N LEU A 628 7.68 25.87 -0.66
CA LEU A 628 8.61 27.01 -0.76
C LEU A 628 9.06 27.28 -2.20
N ILE A 629 9.34 26.23 -2.99
CA ILE A 629 9.71 26.36 -4.41
C ILE A 629 8.51 26.87 -5.24
N GLY A 630 7.30 26.36 -4.97
CA GLY A 630 6.06 26.82 -5.62
C GLY A 630 5.65 28.23 -5.21
N TYR A 631 5.72 28.58 -3.93
CA TYR A 631 5.33 29.89 -3.42
C TYR A 631 6.28 31.00 -3.91
N TYR A 632 7.59 30.77 -3.99
CA TYR A 632 8.53 31.74 -4.57
C TYR A 632 8.57 31.73 -6.11
N GLY A 633 8.27 30.61 -6.77
CA GLY A 633 8.20 30.51 -8.23
C GLY A 633 6.94 31.11 -8.87
N VAL A 634 5.77 30.91 -8.25
CA VAL A 634 4.45 31.27 -8.84
C VAL A 634 4.04 32.72 -8.55
N ARG A 635 4.49 33.32 -7.44
CA ARG A 635 4.15 34.72 -7.12
C ARG A 635 4.82 35.73 -8.06
N ARG A 636 5.96 35.40 -8.67
CA ARG A 636 6.65 36.29 -9.63
C ARG A 636 6.01 36.27 -11.02
N THR A 637 5.35 35.17 -11.42
CA THR A 637 4.69 35.05 -12.74
C THR A 637 3.24 35.53 -12.75
N SER A 638 2.49 35.41 -11.64
CA SER A 638 1.11 35.91 -11.58
C SER A 638 1.00 37.44 -11.54
N LEU A 639 1.99 38.14 -11.01
CA LEU A 639 2.02 39.61 -10.99
C LEU A 639 2.45 40.23 -12.35
N SER A 640 3.04 39.47 -13.28
CA SER A 640 3.42 40.00 -14.60
C SER A 640 2.32 39.93 -15.66
N ARG A 641 1.25 39.13 -15.47
CA ARG A 641 0.13 39.01 -16.41
C ARG A 641 -1.11 39.85 -16.08
N ALA A 642 -1.20 40.44 -14.89
CA ALA A 642 -2.41 41.17 -14.46
C ALA A 642 -2.56 42.59 -15.06
N ASN A 643 -1.63 43.09 -15.87
CA ASN A 643 -1.69 44.48 -16.40
C ASN A 643 -1.50 44.62 -17.92
N VAL A 644 -2.04 43.68 -18.70
CA VAL A 644 -2.23 43.87 -20.15
C VAL A 644 -3.69 43.63 -20.53
N LYS A 645 -4.59 44.51 -20.08
CA LYS A 645 -5.84 44.88 -20.77
C LYS A 645 -6.59 45.98 -20.02
N SER A 646 -6.16 47.22 -20.25
CA SER A 646 -7.04 48.37 -20.26
C SER A 646 -6.48 49.39 -21.26
N ASP A 647 -6.72 49.11 -22.53
CA ASP A 647 -7.09 50.09 -23.57
C ASP A 647 -7.74 49.35 -24.75
#